data_AF-A0A9E6WK03-F1
#
_entry.id   AF-A0A9E6WK03-F1
#
_cell.length_a   1.000
_cell.length_b   1.000
_cell.length_c   1.000
_cell.angle_alpha   90.00
_cell.angle_beta   90.00
_cell.angle_gamma   90.00
#
_symmetry.space_group_name_H-M   'P 1'
#
loop_
_entity.id
_entity.type
_entity.pdbx_description
1 polymer ?
#
loop_
_entity_poly.entity_id
_entity_poly.type
_entity_poly.pdbx_seq_one_letter_code
_entity_poly.pdbx_strand_id
1 'polypeptide(L)'
;NIVLEDINLEIPPGARVAIQSRSDTERAAFAELLTREVLPARGSVIIAGHPLNELHQAVLAARIGYAHSRPYLFDGTLGDNLLMPLRIKPQLPPSEAGRRNRALTEAYRSGNSTDPMQAEWVDPALAGLSDGEDIRDWWFKLVEAMGIDEMMFRRTLRSRFDPHRHPDLARRIVELRPEIAERLKAAGLDQAIHRFDPDQFNPAIPLGGNILYATPRRDITQEGLAAEGQFLRLVDESGLARDALAIARAVVQILRQTFGRDGTDHPLFRRLGIEEDTYIRLIAIADKAERNGLAGLPDEDRALLLTVPFLLTAEQIGSSFPEEYKQKILEIRRRKSPLLREAARDMFVGVDEDTYLPRLSALENAIFGRVSLMAGGKTEEVENLVAQVLDEHGLRRAMASIIYDLPTGLGGTRLPTVLQERAAFSRAGIKRPDILILDRALASHDSASRSRTRERLRDLLPDATIIFMEDSFANPDHYDLFIEIRNGRIDDISRGRESDLDDGGVADLRRKQRLIAQTDLFGSLDARNQRLLAFSAQWFEARAGDVIFRGGEKADAAYLCLEGHAEMHWPEKGLGDRPVASIGPGRLIGDLSIILGEDRQLNLISVTDTKWLRIGAEEYRAVVETDPAVALNLLHTVASHLTGAAELLRHAHIDPAVQEGQSFEELGK
;
A
#
# COMPACT_ATOMS: atom_id res chain seq x y z
N ASN A 1 24.61 24.75 19.60
CA ASN A 1 25.11 24.82 18.22
C ASN A 1 24.13 25.61 17.38
N ILE A 2 24.64 26.56 16.61
CA ILE A 2 23.84 27.33 15.66
C ILE A 2 23.53 26.40 14.48
N VAL A 3 22.24 26.25 14.15
CA VAL A 3 21.78 25.36 13.06
C VAL A 3 21.58 26.14 11.76
N LEU A 4 21.09 27.38 11.87
CA LEU A 4 20.91 28.31 10.75
C LEU A 4 21.61 29.64 11.10
N GLU A 5 22.35 30.23 10.16
CA GLU A 5 23.19 31.40 10.37
C GLU A 5 23.10 32.37 9.17
N ASP A 6 23.02 33.67 9.46
CA ASP A 6 23.09 34.78 8.47
C ASP A 6 22.20 34.61 7.22
N ILE A 7 20.97 34.15 7.42
CA ILE A 7 20.00 33.95 6.34
C ILE A 7 19.27 35.26 6.03
N ASN A 8 19.37 35.72 4.78
CA ASN A 8 18.50 36.75 4.21
C ASN A 8 17.70 36.13 3.05
N LEU A 9 16.37 36.19 3.14
CA LEU A 9 15.50 35.57 2.15
C LEU A 9 14.20 36.35 2.01
N GLU A 10 13.78 36.57 0.76
CA GLU A 10 12.47 37.12 0.42
C GLU A 10 11.71 36.11 -0.42
N ILE A 11 10.54 35.66 0.06
CA ILE A 11 9.66 34.74 -0.66
C ILE A 11 8.49 35.54 -1.24
N PRO A 12 8.32 35.59 -2.59
CA PRO A 12 7.20 36.29 -3.18
C PRO A 12 5.84 35.65 -2.83
N PRO A 13 4.76 36.43 -2.72
CA PRO A 13 3.42 35.90 -2.49
C PRO A 13 2.98 35.02 -3.67
N GLY A 14 2.31 33.90 -3.39
CA GLY A 14 1.84 32.95 -4.39
C GLY A 14 2.92 32.08 -5.04
N ALA A 15 4.21 32.29 -4.72
CA ALA A 15 5.32 31.57 -5.35
C ALA A 15 5.34 30.06 -5.01
N ARG A 16 5.82 29.26 -5.94
CA ARG A 16 6.32 27.89 -5.71
C ARG A 16 7.79 27.98 -5.33
N VAL A 17 8.09 27.67 -4.08
CA VAL A 17 9.45 27.72 -3.54
C VAL A 17 9.99 26.31 -3.36
N ALA A 18 11.18 26.03 -3.87
CA ALA A 18 11.93 24.83 -3.57
C ALA A 18 13.08 25.16 -2.61
N ILE A 19 13.12 24.47 -1.48
CA ILE A 19 14.17 24.58 -0.47
C ILE A 19 14.87 23.23 -0.37
N GLN A 20 16.08 23.17 -0.89
CA GLN A 20 16.93 22.00 -0.84
C GLN A 20 17.84 22.08 0.40
N SER A 21 17.84 21.05 1.23
CA SER A 21 18.87 20.84 2.25
C SER A 21 19.07 19.36 2.45
N ARG A 22 20.33 18.94 2.62
CA ARG A 22 20.70 17.54 2.88
C ARG A 22 20.67 17.19 4.37
N SER A 23 20.43 18.17 5.24
CA SER A 23 20.42 18.02 6.69
C SER A 23 19.00 18.08 7.21
N ASP A 24 18.53 16.97 7.81
CA ASP A 24 17.23 16.91 8.48
C ASP A 24 17.09 18.00 9.56
N THR A 25 18.17 18.30 10.28
CA THR A 25 18.20 19.34 11.32
C THR A 25 18.03 20.75 10.74
N GLU A 26 18.66 21.05 9.61
CA GLU A 26 18.53 22.38 8.97
C GLU A 26 17.11 22.60 8.43
N ARG A 27 16.54 21.59 7.77
CA ARG A 27 15.16 21.66 7.29
C ARG A 27 14.16 21.81 8.43
N ALA A 28 14.29 20.99 9.47
CA ALA A 28 13.42 21.08 10.64
C ALA A 28 13.50 22.47 11.28
N ALA A 29 14.71 22.99 11.54
CA ALA A 29 14.89 24.32 12.11
C ALA A 29 14.31 25.44 11.22
N PHE A 30 14.41 25.30 9.89
CA PHE A 30 13.86 26.27 8.95
C PHE A 30 12.33 26.22 8.93
N ALA A 31 11.74 25.02 8.94
CA ALA A 31 10.28 24.84 9.05
C ALA A 31 9.74 25.39 10.39
N GLU A 32 10.40 25.07 11.51
CA GLU A 32 10.06 25.56 12.86
C GLU A 32 10.11 27.10 12.96
N LEU A 33 11.03 27.73 12.24
CA LEU A 33 11.12 29.19 12.15
C LEU A 33 9.94 29.77 11.35
N LEU A 34 9.54 29.12 10.25
CA LEU A 34 8.38 29.55 9.44
C LEU A 34 7.04 29.33 10.16
N THR A 35 6.92 28.28 10.97
CA THR A 35 5.70 27.98 11.76
C THR A 35 5.67 28.68 13.12
N ARG A 36 6.75 29.37 13.48
CA ARG A 36 6.98 30.01 14.79
C ARG A 36 6.90 29.03 15.96
N GLU A 37 7.40 27.82 15.75
CA GLU A 37 7.73 26.90 16.85
C GLU A 37 9.02 27.34 17.55
N VAL A 38 9.92 27.98 16.81
CA VAL A 38 11.15 28.59 17.32
C VAL A 38 11.25 30.05 16.84
N LEU A 39 11.74 30.93 17.71
CA LEU A 39 12.06 32.32 17.36
C LEU A 39 13.56 32.47 17.03
N PRO A 40 13.93 33.33 16.06
CA PRO A 40 15.33 33.58 15.77
C PRO A 40 16.01 34.26 16.97
N ALA A 41 17.24 33.85 17.28
CA ALA A 41 18.03 34.48 18.34
C ALA A 41 18.48 35.91 17.97
N ARG A 42 18.65 36.18 16.67
CA ARG A 42 18.98 37.49 16.09
C ARG A 42 18.26 37.66 14.75
N GLY A 43 17.85 38.89 14.43
CA GLY A 43 17.07 39.20 13.23
C GLY A 43 15.56 39.11 13.47
N SER A 44 14.77 39.17 12.40
CA SER A 44 13.31 39.13 12.46
C SER A 44 12.74 38.43 11.22
N VAL A 45 11.62 37.72 11.41
CA VAL A 45 10.82 37.15 10.32
C VAL A 45 9.57 38.01 10.16
N ILE A 46 9.24 38.40 8.93
CA ILE A 46 8.08 39.23 8.61
C ILE A 46 7.20 38.46 7.62
N ILE A 47 5.90 38.38 7.89
CA ILE A 47 4.92 37.75 7.00
C ILE A 47 3.81 38.76 6.70
N ALA A 48 3.56 39.01 5.42
CA ALA A 48 2.54 39.97 4.95
C ALA A 48 2.67 41.36 5.62
N GLY A 49 3.90 41.82 5.87
CA GLY A 49 4.19 43.11 6.52
C GLY A 49 4.08 43.10 8.05
N HIS A 50 3.73 41.97 8.67
CA HIS A 50 3.63 41.83 10.13
C HIS A 50 4.83 41.05 10.69
N PRO A 51 5.48 41.54 11.78
CA PRO A 51 6.47 40.75 12.50
C PRO A 51 5.87 39.43 13.00
N LEU A 52 6.53 38.32 12.69
CA LEU A 52 6.01 36.99 12.97
C LEU A 52 5.77 36.78 14.48
N ASN A 53 6.61 37.37 15.34
CA ASN A 53 6.49 37.31 16.81
C ASN A 53 5.31 38.10 17.40
N GLU A 54 4.70 39.01 16.65
CA GLU A 54 3.55 39.82 17.12
C GLU A 54 2.19 39.20 16.79
N LEU A 55 2.15 38.24 15.86
CA LEU A 55 0.91 37.59 15.44
C LEU A 55 0.36 36.65 16.53
N HIS A 56 -0.95 36.52 16.67
CA HIS A 56 -1.50 35.51 17.59
C HIS A 56 -1.30 34.08 17.00
N GLN A 57 -0.96 33.08 17.82
CA GLN A 57 -0.65 31.72 17.32
C GLN A 57 -1.81 31.10 16.53
N ALA A 58 -3.06 31.40 16.92
CA ALA A 58 -4.24 30.94 16.18
C ALA A 58 -4.29 31.46 14.72
N VAL A 59 -3.74 32.66 14.45
CA VAL A 59 -3.65 33.20 13.09
C VAL A 59 -2.67 32.38 12.27
N LEU A 60 -1.47 32.12 12.81
CA LEU A 60 -0.48 31.29 12.14
C LEU A 60 -1.00 29.86 11.91
N ALA A 61 -1.61 29.27 12.94
CA ALA A 61 -2.18 27.93 12.86
C ALA A 61 -3.33 27.83 11.85
N ALA A 62 -4.10 28.90 11.62
CA ALA A 62 -5.13 28.92 10.58
C ALA A 62 -4.54 29.14 9.17
N ARG A 63 -3.54 30.00 9.04
CA ARG A 63 -3.04 30.54 7.76
C ARG A 63 -1.86 29.74 7.17
N ILE A 64 -1.09 29.04 7.99
CA ILE A 64 0.08 28.26 7.59
C ILE A 64 -0.20 26.77 7.74
N GLY A 65 -0.24 26.02 6.64
CA GLY A 65 -0.28 24.57 6.62
C GLY A 65 1.12 23.98 6.64
N TYR A 66 1.39 23.01 7.51
CA TYR A 66 2.67 22.29 7.54
C TYR A 66 2.41 20.78 7.51
N ALA A 67 3.05 20.09 6.57
CA ALA A 67 2.99 18.64 6.44
C ALA A 67 4.40 18.05 6.42
N HIS A 68 4.62 17.05 7.28
CA HIS A 68 5.84 16.25 7.33
C HIS A 68 5.50 14.78 7.02
N SER A 69 6.44 14.01 6.47
CA SER A 69 6.26 12.58 6.15
C SER A 69 5.92 11.68 7.35
N ARG A 70 6.20 12.15 8.56
CA ARG A 70 5.93 11.42 9.81
C ARG A 70 5.11 12.29 10.76
N PRO A 71 3.81 12.48 10.53
CA PRO A 71 2.98 13.23 11.46
C PRO A 71 2.73 12.42 12.73
N TYR A 72 2.60 13.11 13.86
CA TYR A 72 1.96 12.51 15.01
C TYR A 72 0.44 12.45 14.78
N LEU A 73 -0.13 11.24 14.91
CA LEU A 73 -1.57 10.98 14.89
C LEU A 73 -2.03 10.58 16.29
N PHE A 74 -3.13 11.19 16.71
CA PHE A 74 -3.79 10.93 17.99
C PHE A 74 -4.74 9.75 17.88
N ASP A 75 -5.05 9.14 19.02
CA ASP A 75 -6.06 8.09 19.11
C ASP A 75 -7.45 8.64 18.74
N GLY A 76 -8.23 7.87 17.98
CA GLY A 76 -9.51 8.31 17.42
C GLY A 76 -9.75 7.74 16.02
N THR A 77 -10.24 8.58 15.10
CA THR A 77 -10.36 8.25 13.68
C THR A 77 -9.39 9.07 12.83
N LEU A 78 -9.18 8.66 11.56
CA LEU A 78 -8.44 9.46 10.61
C LEU A 78 -9.10 10.84 10.49
N GLY A 79 -10.42 10.86 10.36
CA GLY A 79 -11.22 12.08 10.31
C GLY A 79 -11.00 13.04 11.47
N ASP A 80 -10.96 12.53 12.70
CA ASP A 80 -10.68 13.35 13.89
C ASP A 80 -9.32 14.04 13.80
N ASN A 81 -8.31 13.33 13.31
CA ASN A 81 -6.97 13.86 13.11
C ASN A 81 -6.92 14.90 11.99
N LEU A 82 -7.68 14.68 10.92
CA LEU A 82 -7.77 15.61 9.79
C LEU A 82 -8.43 16.94 10.19
N LEU A 83 -9.48 16.90 11.02
CA LEU A 83 -10.26 18.08 11.40
C LEU A 83 -9.64 18.95 12.49
N MET A 84 -8.58 18.49 13.15
CA MET A 84 -7.92 19.25 14.23
C MET A 84 -7.65 20.72 13.91
N PRO A 85 -7.18 21.09 12.70
CA PRO A 85 -6.91 22.49 12.37
C PRO A 85 -8.16 23.36 12.30
N LEU A 86 -9.35 22.76 12.19
CA LEU A 86 -10.63 23.44 12.20
C LEU A 86 -11.25 23.52 13.60
N ARG A 87 -10.60 22.95 14.63
CA ARG A 87 -11.09 22.90 16.02
C ARG A 87 -10.44 23.95 16.91
N ILE A 88 -10.52 25.23 16.54
CA ILE A 88 -9.88 26.33 17.29
C ILE A 88 -10.70 26.75 18.52
N LYS A 89 -12.04 26.75 18.39
CA LYS A 89 -12.97 27.19 19.45
C LYS A 89 -14.29 26.42 19.34
N PRO A 90 -15.03 26.26 20.45
CA PRO A 90 -16.36 25.65 20.40
C PRO A 90 -17.35 26.52 19.62
N GLN A 91 -18.14 25.88 18.77
CA GLN A 91 -19.24 26.45 18.01
C GLN A 91 -20.51 26.42 18.87
N LEU A 92 -20.73 27.52 19.59
CA LEU A 92 -21.89 27.67 20.47
C LEU A 92 -23.02 28.42 19.78
N PRO A 93 -24.27 27.94 19.89
CA PRO A 93 -25.43 28.71 19.49
C PRO A 93 -25.46 30.06 20.22
N PRO A 94 -25.95 31.15 19.59
CA PRO A 94 -26.05 32.46 20.25
C PRO A 94 -26.80 32.43 21.58
N SER A 95 -27.75 31.50 21.75
CA SER A 95 -28.53 31.30 22.97
C SER A 95 -27.76 30.69 24.14
N GLU A 96 -26.62 30.04 23.88
CA GLU A 96 -25.78 29.40 24.91
C GLU A 96 -24.52 30.21 25.22
N ALA A 97 -24.15 31.16 24.35
CA ALA A 97 -23.07 32.09 24.59
C ALA A 97 -23.31 32.89 25.89
N GLY A 98 -22.51 32.62 26.92
CA GLY A 98 -22.56 33.33 28.20
C GLY A 98 -23.50 32.74 29.27
N ARG A 99 -24.15 31.59 29.03
CA ARG A 99 -24.90 30.88 30.08
C ARG A 99 -23.94 30.37 31.16
N ARG A 100 -23.95 31.00 32.34
CA ARG A 100 -23.16 30.56 33.50
C ARG A 100 -23.79 29.32 34.13
N ASN A 101 -23.17 28.16 33.93
CA ASN A 101 -23.42 26.95 34.72
C ASN A 101 -22.38 26.84 35.86
N ARG A 102 -22.70 26.09 36.91
CA ARG A 102 -21.79 25.77 38.02
C ARG A 102 -20.46 25.21 37.51
N ALA A 103 -20.48 24.32 36.52
CA ALA A 103 -19.26 23.75 35.93
C ALA A 103 -18.35 24.82 35.29
N LEU A 104 -18.91 25.77 34.54
CA LEU A 104 -18.17 26.89 33.95
C LEU A 104 -17.60 27.83 35.02
N THR A 105 -18.38 28.08 36.07
CA THR A 105 -17.95 28.92 37.19
C THR A 105 -16.80 28.28 37.96
N GLU A 106 -16.87 26.96 38.17
CA GLU A 106 -15.82 26.20 38.81
C GLU A 106 -14.56 26.15 37.94
N ALA A 107 -14.70 25.86 36.64
CA ALA A 107 -13.58 25.86 35.70
C ALA A 107 -12.84 27.20 35.71
N TYR A 108 -13.57 28.31 35.62
CA TYR A 108 -12.99 29.66 35.73
C TYR A 108 -12.28 29.89 37.07
N ARG A 109 -12.91 29.50 38.19
CA ARG A 109 -12.33 29.67 39.54
C ARG A 109 -11.08 28.83 39.76
N SER A 110 -11.01 27.65 39.15
CA SER A 110 -9.86 26.75 39.20
C SER A 110 -8.77 27.11 38.17
N GLY A 111 -8.98 28.11 37.30
CA GLY A 111 -8.06 28.47 36.22
C GLY A 111 -8.06 27.50 35.03
N ASN A 112 -9.07 26.64 34.91
CA ASN A 112 -9.29 25.74 33.78
C ASN A 112 -10.00 26.47 32.63
N SER A 113 -9.93 25.89 31.42
CA SER A 113 -10.70 26.41 30.27
C SER A 113 -12.20 26.39 30.56
N THR A 114 -12.87 27.48 30.18
CA THR A 114 -14.33 27.60 30.23
C THR A 114 -15.00 27.08 28.96
N ASP A 115 -14.24 26.51 28.02
CA ASP A 115 -14.83 25.99 26.79
C ASP A 115 -15.54 24.65 27.04
N PRO A 116 -16.80 24.49 26.60
CA PRO A 116 -17.53 23.26 26.79
C PRO A 116 -16.96 22.12 25.95
N MET A 117 -16.62 21.01 26.61
CA MET A 117 -16.06 19.82 25.93
C MET A 117 -17.06 19.13 24.99
N GLN A 118 -18.36 19.22 25.27
CA GLN A 118 -19.43 18.55 24.51
C GLN A 118 -20.03 19.40 23.37
N ALA A 119 -19.53 20.62 23.17
CA ALA A 119 -19.97 21.44 22.04
C ALA A 119 -19.43 20.89 20.71
N GLU A 120 -20.00 21.35 19.60
CA GLU A 120 -19.36 21.16 18.29
C GLU A 120 -18.08 22.02 18.25
N TRP A 121 -16.97 21.47 17.74
CA TRP A 121 -15.70 22.20 17.70
C TRP A 121 -15.24 22.51 16.29
N VAL A 122 -15.75 21.79 15.28
CA VAL A 122 -15.34 21.97 13.90
C VAL A 122 -15.92 23.27 13.36
N ASP A 123 -15.05 24.17 12.87
CA ASP A 123 -15.42 25.45 12.26
C ASP A 123 -15.09 25.44 10.75
N PRO A 124 -16.08 25.13 9.88
CA PRO A 124 -15.88 25.17 8.43
C PRO A 124 -15.48 26.55 7.90
N ALA A 125 -15.88 27.63 8.58
CA ALA A 125 -15.64 28.99 8.11
C ALA A 125 -14.15 29.35 8.13
N LEU A 126 -13.33 28.68 8.93
CA LEU A 126 -11.87 28.83 8.91
C LEU A 126 -11.25 28.49 7.54
N ALA A 127 -11.89 27.60 6.77
CA ALA A 127 -11.49 27.23 5.42
C ALA A 127 -12.33 27.92 4.33
N GLY A 128 -13.21 28.86 4.71
CA GLY A 128 -14.20 29.43 3.79
C GLY A 128 -15.19 28.39 3.27
N LEU A 129 -15.58 27.43 4.11
CA LEU A 129 -16.56 26.38 3.84
C LEU A 129 -17.81 26.59 4.71
N SER A 130 -18.93 26.00 4.32
CA SER A 130 -20.22 26.23 4.99
C SER A 130 -20.52 25.21 6.07
N ASP A 131 -20.24 23.93 5.80
CA ASP A 131 -20.60 22.81 6.67
C ASP A 131 -19.60 21.63 6.58
N GLY A 132 -19.93 20.53 7.25
CA GLY A 132 -19.12 19.31 7.26
C GLY A 132 -19.11 18.53 5.94
N GLU A 133 -20.11 18.69 5.09
CA GLU A 133 -20.13 18.06 3.76
C GLU A 133 -19.17 18.78 2.82
N ASP A 134 -19.20 20.12 2.83
CA ASP A 134 -18.23 20.97 2.14
C ASP A 134 -16.77 20.63 2.52
N ILE A 135 -16.52 20.35 3.80
CA ILE A 135 -15.19 19.92 4.28
C ILE A 135 -14.80 18.57 3.68
N ARG A 136 -15.71 17.59 3.65
CA ARG A 136 -15.43 16.27 3.07
C ARG A 136 -15.18 16.37 1.57
N ASP A 137 -15.95 17.19 0.87
CA ASP A 137 -15.77 17.44 -0.55
C ASP A 137 -14.43 18.12 -0.85
N TRP A 138 -14.05 19.11 -0.03
CA TRP A 138 -12.74 19.73 -0.12
C TRP A 138 -11.61 18.73 0.14
N TRP A 139 -11.74 17.91 1.19
CA TRP A 139 -10.76 16.88 1.50
C TRP A 139 -10.62 15.87 0.35
N PHE A 140 -11.72 15.45 -0.27
CA PHE A 140 -11.64 14.54 -1.41
C PHE A 140 -10.86 15.14 -2.59
N LYS A 141 -11.05 16.44 -2.89
CA LYS A 141 -10.23 17.13 -3.91
C LYS A 141 -8.74 17.11 -3.57
N LEU A 142 -8.37 17.29 -2.30
CA LEU A 142 -6.98 17.16 -1.86
C LEU A 142 -6.44 15.74 -2.07
N VAL A 143 -7.26 14.72 -1.81
CA VAL A 143 -6.93 13.31 -2.01
C VAL A 143 -6.74 12.98 -3.50
N GLU A 144 -7.62 13.47 -4.38
CA GLU A 144 -7.49 13.34 -5.84
C GLU A 144 -6.25 14.06 -6.36
N ALA A 145 -5.92 15.24 -5.81
CA ALA A 145 -4.70 15.95 -6.19
C ALA A 145 -3.42 15.16 -5.84
N MET A 146 -3.45 14.37 -4.75
CA MET A 146 -2.37 13.46 -4.38
C MET A 146 -2.32 12.17 -5.20
N GLY A 147 -3.35 11.88 -6.01
CA GLY A 147 -3.44 10.68 -6.87
C GLY A 147 -3.56 9.37 -6.09
N ILE A 148 -4.22 9.39 -4.93
CA ILE A 148 -4.40 8.21 -4.06
C ILE A 148 -5.87 7.78 -3.97
N ASP A 149 -6.77 8.51 -4.60
CA ASP A 149 -8.22 8.28 -4.60
C ASP A 149 -8.57 6.88 -5.13
N GLU A 150 -7.95 6.42 -6.22
CA GLU A 150 -8.15 5.07 -6.75
C GLU A 150 -7.67 4.01 -5.74
N MET A 151 -6.51 4.19 -5.11
CA MET A 151 -6.01 3.26 -4.09
C MET A 151 -6.95 3.21 -2.88
N MET A 152 -7.46 4.36 -2.45
CA MET A 152 -8.44 4.49 -1.38
C MET A 152 -9.74 3.76 -1.74
N PHE A 153 -10.28 4.00 -2.93
CA PHE A 153 -11.48 3.36 -3.43
C PHE A 153 -11.35 1.83 -3.49
N ARG A 154 -10.26 1.32 -4.08
CA ARG A 154 -9.94 -0.11 -4.15
C ARG A 154 -9.77 -0.75 -2.78
N ARG A 155 -9.13 -0.05 -1.86
CA ARG A 155 -9.03 -0.50 -0.48
C ARG A 155 -10.40 -0.61 0.18
N THR A 156 -11.29 0.36 -0.03
CA THR A 156 -12.64 0.32 0.52
C THR A 156 -13.43 -0.86 -0.01
N LEU A 157 -13.32 -1.21 -1.30
CA LEU A 157 -13.94 -2.41 -1.87
C LEU A 157 -13.60 -3.67 -1.06
N ARG A 158 -12.33 -3.82 -0.67
CA ARG A 158 -11.84 -4.97 0.12
C ARG A 158 -12.12 -4.83 1.63
N SER A 159 -12.55 -3.66 2.08
CA SER A 159 -12.76 -3.35 3.48
C SER A 159 -14.23 -3.46 3.88
N ARG A 160 -14.48 -3.55 5.19
CA ARG A 160 -15.81 -3.47 5.78
C ARG A 160 -16.08 -2.03 6.21
N PHE A 161 -17.34 -1.63 6.18
CA PHE A 161 -17.77 -0.35 6.74
C PHE A 161 -19.09 -0.51 7.47
N ASP A 162 -19.35 0.43 8.39
CA ASP A 162 -20.59 0.45 9.16
C ASP A 162 -21.73 1.07 8.34
N PRO A 163 -22.76 0.29 7.95
CA PRO A 163 -23.90 0.82 7.19
C PRO A 163 -24.73 1.83 7.98
N HIS A 164 -24.63 1.88 9.32
CA HIS A 164 -25.30 2.91 10.11
C HIS A 164 -24.64 4.28 9.99
N ARG A 165 -23.33 4.33 9.73
CA ARG A 165 -22.60 5.57 9.43
C ARG A 165 -22.78 6.02 7.99
N HIS A 166 -22.99 5.08 7.07
CA HIS A 166 -23.12 5.32 5.64
C HIS A 166 -24.38 4.66 5.03
N PRO A 167 -25.60 5.04 5.47
CA PRO A 167 -26.82 4.35 5.08
C PRO A 167 -27.14 4.46 3.59
N ASP A 168 -26.90 5.63 2.98
CA ASP A 168 -27.13 5.82 1.54
C ASP A 168 -26.17 5.02 0.67
N LEU A 169 -24.89 4.95 1.06
CA LEU A 169 -23.92 4.14 0.33
C LEU A 169 -24.28 2.65 0.41
N ALA A 170 -24.64 2.16 1.60
CA ALA A 170 -25.07 0.77 1.78
C ALA A 170 -26.29 0.45 0.92
N ARG A 171 -27.31 1.33 0.92
CA ARG A 171 -28.51 1.18 0.08
C ARG A 171 -28.17 1.15 -1.41
N ARG A 172 -27.35 2.09 -1.90
CA ARG A 172 -26.98 2.16 -3.33
C ARG A 172 -26.14 0.96 -3.78
N ILE A 173 -25.27 0.42 -2.92
CA ILE A 173 -24.54 -0.82 -3.23
C ILE A 173 -25.52 -2.00 -3.40
N VAL A 174 -26.55 -2.10 -2.54
CA VAL A 174 -27.59 -3.13 -2.64
C VAL A 174 -28.41 -2.98 -3.92
N GLU A 175 -28.83 -1.75 -4.25
CA GLU A 175 -29.61 -1.44 -5.47
C GLU A 175 -28.87 -1.84 -6.77
N LEU A 176 -27.53 -1.82 -6.76
CA LEU A 176 -26.71 -2.18 -7.92
C LEU A 176 -26.42 -3.68 -8.07
N ARG A 177 -26.80 -4.53 -7.10
CA ARG A 177 -26.55 -5.98 -7.15
C ARG A 177 -27.05 -6.65 -8.44
N PRO A 178 -28.27 -6.38 -8.94
CA PRO A 178 -28.78 -7.05 -10.14
C PRO A 178 -27.93 -6.72 -11.38
N GLU A 179 -27.57 -5.45 -11.56
CA GLU A 179 -26.75 -5.00 -12.68
C GLU A 179 -25.33 -5.59 -12.61
N ILE A 180 -24.71 -5.55 -11.42
CA ILE A 180 -23.40 -6.16 -11.18
C ILE A 180 -23.46 -7.66 -11.51
N ALA A 181 -24.52 -8.34 -11.10
CA ALA A 181 -24.71 -9.76 -11.38
C ALA A 181 -24.80 -10.07 -12.88
N GLU A 182 -25.58 -9.29 -13.63
CA GLU A 182 -25.70 -9.43 -15.08
C GLU A 182 -24.36 -9.18 -15.80
N ARG A 183 -23.64 -8.12 -15.42
CA ARG A 183 -22.34 -7.80 -16.03
C ARG A 183 -21.28 -8.86 -15.73
N LEU A 184 -21.23 -9.39 -14.49
CA LEU A 184 -20.32 -10.49 -14.13
C LEU A 184 -20.62 -11.76 -14.93
N LYS A 185 -21.90 -12.06 -15.15
CA LYS A 185 -22.32 -13.20 -15.98
C LYS A 185 -21.95 -13.00 -17.45
N ALA A 186 -22.16 -11.80 -18.00
CA ALA A 186 -21.78 -11.46 -19.36
C ALA A 186 -20.26 -11.55 -19.58
N ALA A 187 -19.46 -11.22 -18.57
CA ALA A 187 -18.01 -11.33 -18.59
C ALA A 187 -17.47 -12.77 -18.34
N GLY A 188 -18.33 -13.75 -18.05
CA GLY A 188 -17.90 -15.12 -17.72
C GLY A 188 -17.18 -15.26 -16.37
N LEU A 189 -17.33 -14.27 -15.49
CA LEU A 189 -16.70 -14.20 -14.17
C LEU A 189 -17.55 -14.83 -13.06
N ASP A 190 -18.82 -15.13 -13.33
CA ASP A 190 -19.77 -15.70 -12.37
C ASP A 190 -19.27 -17.01 -11.72
N GLN A 191 -18.55 -17.83 -12.49
CA GLN A 191 -17.92 -19.07 -12.02
C GLN A 191 -16.83 -18.87 -10.95
N ALA A 192 -16.29 -17.66 -10.80
CA ALA A 192 -15.30 -17.33 -9.78
C ALA A 192 -15.95 -16.90 -8.45
N ILE A 193 -17.29 -16.82 -8.40
CA ILE A 193 -18.05 -16.28 -7.27
C ILE A 193 -18.97 -17.37 -6.71
N HIS A 194 -18.88 -17.59 -5.41
CA HIS A 194 -19.87 -18.33 -4.66
C HIS A 194 -20.98 -17.36 -4.22
N ARG A 195 -22.04 -17.27 -5.03
CA ARG A 195 -23.22 -16.45 -4.71
C ARG A 195 -23.92 -16.95 -3.47
N PHE A 196 -24.59 -16.03 -2.77
CA PHE A 196 -25.50 -16.43 -1.71
C PHE A 196 -26.81 -16.90 -2.31
N ASP A 197 -27.05 -18.21 -2.17
CA ASP A 197 -28.27 -18.87 -2.62
C ASP A 197 -28.82 -19.68 -1.43
N PRO A 198 -30.10 -19.51 -1.06
CA PRO A 198 -30.69 -20.18 0.09
C PRO A 198 -30.72 -21.71 -0.08
N ASP A 199 -30.78 -22.21 -1.31
CA ASP A 199 -30.89 -23.62 -1.65
C ASP A 199 -29.55 -24.29 -1.98
N GLN A 200 -28.48 -23.52 -2.14
CA GLN A 200 -27.14 -24.05 -2.42
C GLN A 200 -26.19 -23.90 -1.22
N PHE A 201 -25.27 -24.85 -1.12
CA PHE A 201 -24.20 -24.80 -0.14
C PHE A 201 -23.10 -23.86 -0.65
N ASN A 202 -22.72 -22.87 0.14
CA ASN A 202 -21.68 -21.92 -0.23
C ASN A 202 -20.35 -22.33 0.43
N PRO A 203 -19.35 -22.79 -0.34
CA PRO A 203 -18.12 -23.33 0.23
C PRO A 203 -17.20 -22.26 0.82
N ALA A 204 -17.41 -20.98 0.52
CA ALA A 204 -16.65 -19.83 1.01
C ALA A 204 -17.24 -19.22 2.30
N ILE A 205 -18.32 -19.77 2.84
CA ILE A 205 -18.91 -19.41 4.15
C ILE A 205 -18.60 -20.51 5.16
N PRO A 206 -18.34 -20.17 6.43
CA PRO A 206 -18.23 -21.18 7.48
C PRO A 206 -19.45 -22.10 7.53
N LEU A 207 -19.27 -23.35 7.96
CA LEU A 207 -20.34 -24.35 8.01
C LEU A 207 -21.53 -23.88 8.85
N GLY A 208 -21.27 -23.21 9.98
CA GLY A 208 -22.30 -22.62 10.83
C GLY A 208 -23.03 -21.46 10.17
N GLY A 209 -22.34 -20.64 9.37
CA GLY A 209 -22.96 -19.61 8.53
C GLY A 209 -23.85 -20.23 7.44
N ASN A 210 -23.46 -21.39 6.89
CA ASN A 210 -24.33 -22.16 6.00
C ASN A 210 -25.56 -22.74 6.73
N ILE A 211 -25.44 -23.18 7.98
CA ILE A 211 -26.59 -23.70 8.75
C ILE A 211 -27.61 -22.58 9.03
N LEU A 212 -27.14 -21.44 9.53
CA LEU A 212 -28.00 -20.30 9.88
C LEU A 212 -28.48 -19.53 8.64
N TYR A 213 -27.74 -19.64 7.54
CA TYR A 213 -27.83 -18.75 6.39
C TYR A 213 -27.76 -17.29 6.83
N ALA A 214 -26.87 -16.96 7.78
CA ALA A 214 -26.82 -15.66 8.42
C ALA A 214 -25.37 -15.22 8.62
N THR A 215 -25.14 -13.91 8.63
CA THR A 215 -23.83 -13.34 8.97
C THR A 215 -23.88 -12.71 10.37
N PRO A 216 -22.78 -12.71 11.13
CA PRO A 216 -22.75 -12.00 12.41
C PRO A 216 -23.10 -10.51 12.25
N ARG A 217 -23.58 -9.85 13.31
CA ARG A 217 -23.75 -8.38 13.37
C ARG A 217 -22.46 -7.68 13.81
N ARG A 218 -21.65 -8.37 14.61
CA ARG A 218 -20.41 -7.87 15.23
C ARG A 218 -19.29 -8.90 15.15
N ASP A 219 -18.07 -8.51 15.50
CA ASP A 219 -17.00 -9.47 15.78
C ASP A 219 -17.41 -10.37 16.95
N ILE A 220 -17.30 -11.69 16.74
CA ILE A 220 -17.59 -12.70 17.76
C ILE A 220 -16.35 -13.59 17.83
N THR A 221 -15.67 -13.60 18.97
CA THR A 221 -14.55 -14.51 19.22
C THR A 221 -15.07 -15.92 19.49
N GLN A 222 -14.22 -16.94 19.32
CA GLN A 222 -14.63 -18.32 19.56
C GLN A 222 -15.04 -18.54 21.01
N GLU A 223 -14.22 -18.04 21.94
CA GLU A 223 -14.48 -18.07 23.37
C GLU A 223 -15.74 -17.28 23.73
N GLY A 224 -15.96 -16.13 23.08
CA GLY A 224 -17.19 -15.36 23.23
C GLY A 224 -18.44 -16.11 22.77
N LEU A 225 -18.35 -16.84 21.65
CA LEU A 225 -19.45 -17.68 21.16
C LEU A 225 -19.68 -18.90 22.06
N ALA A 226 -18.61 -19.51 22.59
CA ALA A 226 -18.69 -20.62 23.54
C ALA A 226 -19.22 -20.18 24.91
N ALA A 227 -18.97 -18.94 25.32
CA ALA A 227 -19.52 -18.35 26.54
C ALA A 227 -20.99 -17.93 26.37
N GLU A 228 -21.47 -17.82 25.14
CA GLU A 228 -22.84 -17.43 24.83
C GLU A 228 -23.82 -18.58 25.08
N GLY A 229 -24.19 -18.77 26.36
CA GLY A 229 -25.06 -19.85 26.79
C GLY A 229 -26.46 -19.85 26.15
N GLN A 230 -26.95 -18.71 25.64
CA GLN A 230 -28.21 -18.67 24.90
C GLN A 230 -28.08 -19.36 23.54
N PHE A 231 -27.00 -19.12 22.81
CA PHE A 231 -26.74 -19.74 21.50
C PHE A 231 -26.52 -21.25 21.63
N LEU A 232 -25.75 -21.69 22.62
CA LEU A 232 -25.49 -23.12 22.83
C LEU A 232 -26.74 -23.89 23.24
N ARG A 233 -27.58 -23.31 24.12
CA ARG A 233 -28.88 -23.90 24.46
C ARG A 233 -29.78 -24.01 23.25
N LEU A 234 -29.81 -22.98 22.40
CA LEU A 234 -30.57 -23.01 21.16
C LEU A 234 -30.13 -24.14 20.22
N VAL A 235 -28.82 -24.35 20.07
CA VAL A 235 -28.27 -25.44 19.25
C VAL A 235 -28.69 -26.81 19.81
N ASP A 236 -28.71 -26.96 21.14
CA ASP A 236 -29.10 -28.19 21.81
C ASP A 236 -30.62 -28.45 21.72
N GLU A 237 -31.45 -27.46 22.08
CA GLU A 237 -32.92 -27.51 21.99
C GLU A 237 -33.43 -27.70 20.56
N SER A 238 -32.69 -27.20 19.57
CA SER A 238 -33.01 -27.40 18.15
C SER A 238 -32.74 -28.82 17.66
N GLY A 239 -32.08 -29.65 18.46
CA GLY A 239 -31.62 -31.00 18.11
C GLY A 239 -30.37 -31.01 17.24
N LEU A 240 -29.66 -29.89 17.13
CA LEU A 240 -28.51 -29.71 16.23
C LEU A 240 -27.17 -29.97 16.90
N ALA A 241 -27.10 -30.00 18.23
CA ALA A 241 -25.86 -30.23 18.97
C ALA A 241 -25.17 -31.53 18.55
N ARG A 242 -25.91 -32.63 18.39
CA ARG A 242 -25.34 -33.92 17.95
C ARG A 242 -24.69 -33.82 16.57
N ASP A 243 -25.36 -33.15 15.63
CA ASP A 243 -24.87 -33.02 14.26
C ASP A 243 -23.70 -32.03 14.16
N ALA A 244 -23.79 -30.90 14.85
CA ALA A 244 -22.71 -29.92 14.94
C ALA A 244 -21.45 -30.52 15.60
N LEU A 245 -21.59 -31.33 16.64
CA LEU A 245 -20.48 -32.05 17.27
C LEU A 245 -19.86 -33.11 16.35
N ALA A 246 -20.68 -33.83 15.58
CA ALA A 246 -20.18 -34.79 14.59
C ALA A 246 -19.36 -34.09 13.49
N ILE A 247 -19.87 -32.96 12.96
CA ILE A 247 -19.16 -32.13 11.99
C ILE A 247 -17.87 -31.57 12.60
N ALA A 248 -17.93 -31.00 13.80
CA ALA A 248 -16.78 -30.46 14.51
C ALA A 248 -15.67 -31.51 14.68
N ARG A 249 -16.03 -32.73 15.11
CA ARG A 249 -15.10 -33.85 15.24
C ARG A 249 -14.45 -34.19 13.90
N ALA A 250 -15.24 -34.28 12.82
CA ALA A 250 -14.70 -34.57 11.49
C ALA A 250 -13.72 -33.50 11.02
N VAL A 251 -14.04 -32.22 11.22
CA VAL A 251 -13.15 -31.09 10.88
C VAL A 251 -11.85 -31.16 11.68
N VAL A 252 -11.93 -31.34 13.01
CA VAL A 252 -10.72 -31.44 13.86
C VAL A 252 -9.87 -32.65 13.46
N GLN A 253 -10.48 -33.76 13.06
CA GLN A 253 -9.76 -34.94 12.59
C GLN A 253 -9.03 -34.68 11.27
N ILE A 254 -9.64 -33.97 10.32
CA ILE A 254 -8.99 -33.55 9.06
C ILE A 254 -7.82 -32.63 9.37
N LEU A 255 -7.99 -31.64 10.24
CA LEU A 255 -6.92 -30.73 10.63
C LEU A 255 -5.76 -31.49 11.29
N ARG A 256 -6.05 -32.41 12.21
CA ARG A 256 -5.05 -33.27 12.86
C ARG A 256 -4.29 -34.14 11.86
N GLN A 257 -4.97 -34.72 10.88
CA GLN A 257 -4.33 -35.51 9.81
C GLN A 257 -3.44 -34.64 8.92
N THR A 258 -3.83 -33.39 8.68
CA THR A 258 -3.12 -32.47 7.78
C THR A 258 -1.92 -31.81 8.44
N PHE A 259 -2.06 -31.33 9.67
CA PHE A 259 -1.05 -30.50 10.35
C PHE A 259 -0.41 -31.16 11.57
N GLY A 260 -0.94 -32.27 12.08
CA GLY A 260 -0.44 -32.90 13.30
C GLY A 260 -0.53 -31.99 14.54
N ARG A 261 0.33 -32.21 15.54
CA ARG A 261 0.44 -31.33 16.72
C ARG A 261 1.49 -30.23 16.57
N ASP A 262 2.48 -30.45 15.69
CA ASP A 262 3.66 -29.59 15.59
C ASP A 262 3.67 -28.76 14.28
N GLY A 263 2.65 -28.88 13.44
CA GLY A 263 2.55 -28.19 12.14
C GLY A 263 1.88 -26.81 12.21
N THR A 264 1.73 -26.23 13.41
CA THR A 264 1.11 -24.91 13.66
C THR A 264 1.93 -23.77 13.07
N ASP A 265 3.25 -23.96 12.94
CA ASP A 265 4.16 -23.00 12.29
C ASP A 265 4.01 -22.91 10.78
N HIS A 266 3.32 -23.87 10.14
CA HIS A 266 3.22 -23.94 8.70
C HIS A 266 2.38 -22.77 8.13
N PRO A 267 2.79 -22.12 7.01
CA PRO A 267 2.04 -21.01 6.42
C PRO A 267 0.58 -21.34 6.08
N LEU A 268 0.28 -22.58 5.68
CA LEU A 268 -1.11 -23.02 5.43
C LEU A 268 -1.95 -23.11 6.72
N PHE A 269 -1.33 -23.45 7.86
CA PHE A 269 -2.02 -23.43 9.14
C PHE A 269 -2.39 -22.00 9.54
N ARG A 270 -1.47 -21.05 9.38
CA ARG A 270 -1.72 -19.63 9.65
C ARG A 270 -2.88 -19.06 8.80
N ARG A 271 -3.08 -19.57 7.58
CA ARG A 271 -4.21 -19.19 6.70
C ARG A 271 -5.58 -19.68 7.20
N LEU A 272 -5.62 -20.64 8.14
CA LEU A 272 -6.87 -21.08 8.76
C LEU A 272 -7.42 -20.04 9.74
N GLY A 273 -6.57 -19.15 10.26
CA GLY A 273 -6.98 -18.14 11.24
C GLY A 273 -7.39 -18.73 12.60
N ILE A 274 -6.87 -19.90 12.95
CA ILE A 274 -7.07 -20.55 14.25
C ILE A 274 -5.83 -20.28 15.10
N GLU A 275 -6.03 -19.78 16.32
CA GLU A 275 -4.96 -19.62 17.31
C GLU A 275 -4.37 -20.99 17.71
N GLU A 276 -3.05 -21.04 17.85
CA GLU A 276 -2.31 -22.27 18.15
C GLU A 276 -2.82 -22.96 19.43
N ASP A 277 -2.97 -22.21 20.52
CA ASP A 277 -3.49 -22.71 21.80
C ASP A 277 -4.90 -23.30 21.65
N THR A 278 -5.73 -22.66 20.83
CA THR A 278 -7.10 -23.12 20.56
C THR A 278 -7.08 -24.43 19.78
N TYR A 279 -6.23 -24.55 18.77
CA TYR A 279 -6.07 -25.78 17.99
C TYR A 279 -5.57 -26.96 18.84
N ILE A 280 -4.55 -26.73 19.68
CA ILE A 280 -4.03 -27.74 20.62
C ILE A 280 -5.14 -28.20 21.57
N ARG A 281 -5.94 -27.25 22.10
CA ARG A 281 -7.09 -27.57 22.95
C ARG A 281 -8.15 -28.38 22.20
N LEU A 282 -8.48 -28.02 20.97
CA LEU A 282 -9.45 -28.76 20.13
C LEU A 282 -9.00 -30.20 19.85
N ILE A 283 -7.71 -30.44 19.58
CA ILE A 283 -7.16 -31.79 19.43
C ILE A 283 -7.29 -32.57 20.74
N ALA A 284 -6.93 -31.96 21.88
CA ALA A 284 -7.02 -32.61 23.18
C ALA A 284 -8.48 -32.99 23.52
N ILE A 285 -9.44 -32.12 23.19
CA ILE A 285 -10.87 -32.42 23.37
C ILE A 285 -11.31 -33.55 22.43
N ALA A 286 -10.90 -33.54 21.16
CA ALA A 286 -11.20 -34.62 20.23
C ALA A 286 -10.66 -35.97 20.74
N ASP A 287 -9.43 -36.00 21.26
CA ASP A 287 -8.84 -37.22 21.85
C ASP A 287 -9.61 -37.73 23.08
N LYS A 288 -10.13 -36.83 23.93
CA LYS A 288 -11.02 -37.20 25.04
C LYS A 288 -12.34 -37.76 24.53
N ALA A 289 -12.91 -37.13 23.51
CA ALA A 289 -14.18 -37.53 22.91
C ALA A 289 -14.10 -38.93 22.27
N GLU A 290 -12.96 -39.30 21.70
CA GLU A 290 -12.73 -40.65 21.17
C GLU A 290 -12.68 -41.72 22.25
N ARG A 291 -12.13 -41.43 23.42
CA ARG A 291 -12.03 -42.38 24.54
C ARG A 291 -13.32 -42.52 25.33
N ASN A 292 -13.99 -41.40 25.62
CA ASN A 292 -15.08 -41.32 26.59
C ASN A 292 -16.46 -41.11 25.93
N GLY A 293 -16.50 -40.92 24.61
CA GLY A 293 -17.70 -40.50 23.87
C GLY A 293 -18.02 -39.01 24.08
N LEU A 294 -18.79 -38.45 23.14
CA LEU A 294 -19.19 -37.03 23.14
C LEU A 294 -20.04 -36.64 24.37
N ALA A 295 -20.79 -37.58 24.94
CA ALA A 295 -21.64 -37.35 26.12
C ALA A 295 -20.84 -37.26 27.43
N GLY A 296 -19.60 -37.77 27.45
CA GLY A 296 -18.72 -37.74 28.62
C GLY A 296 -17.79 -36.52 28.68
N LEU A 297 -17.95 -35.55 27.75
CA LEU A 297 -17.17 -34.32 27.74
C LEU A 297 -17.71 -33.31 28.76
N PRO A 298 -16.83 -32.55 29.44
CA PRO A 298 -17.24 -31.38 30.21
C PRO A 298 -18.03 -30.38 29.35
N ASP A 299 -18.97 -29.66 29.96
CA ASP A 299 -19.83 -28.70 29.23
C ASP A 299 -19.01 -27.62 28.51
N GLU A 300 -17.90 -27.15 29.09
CA GLU A 300 -16.99 -26.19 28.44
C GLU A 300 -16.29 -26.76 27.20
N ASP A 301 -15.84 -28.01 27.26
CA ASP A 301 -15.18 -28.69 26.14
C ASP A 301 -16.20 -28.94 25.01
N ARG A 302 -17.46 -29.26 25.36
CA ARG A 302 -18.57 -29.40 24.41
C ARG A 302 -18.94 -28.07 23.77
N ALA A 303 -19.01 -27.00 24.56
CA ALA A 303 -19.26 -25.64 24.10
C ALA A 303 -18.22 -25.19 23.06
N LEU A 304 -16.93 -25.42 23.35
CA LEU A 304 -15.85 -25.06 22.42
C LEU A 304 -15.92 -25.86 21.11
N LEU A 305 -16.19 -27.18 21.16
CA LEU A 305 -16.39 -27.98 19.94
C LEU A 305 -17.55 -27.48 19.07
N LEU A 306 -18.64 -27.02 19.69
CA LEU A 306 -19.80 -26.49 18.98
C LEU A 306 -19.50 -25.19 18.21
N THR A 307 -18.38 -24.51 18.51
CA THR A 307 -17.94 -23.32 17.76
C THR A 307 -17.16 -23.67 16.49
N VAL A 308 -16.59 -24.87 16.37
CA VAL A 308 -15.75 -25.29 15.23
C VAL A 308 -16.41 -25.09 13.86
N PRO A 309 -17.71 -25.43 13.66
CA PRO A 309 -18.39 -25.17 12.39
C PRO A 309 -18.41 -23.69 11.97
N PHE A 310 -18.23 -22.75 12.90
CA PHE A 310 -18.22 -21.31 12.62
C PHE A 310 -16.82 -20.78 12.29
N LEU A 311 -15.78 -21.61 12.36
CA LEU A 311 -14.39 -21.19 12.17
C LEU A 311 -13.94 -21.29 10.72
N LEU A 312 -14.19 -22.45 10.11
CA LEU A 312 -13.61 -22.82 8.83
C LEU A 312 -14.67 -22.93 7.74
N THR A 313 -14.30 -22.47 6.56
CA THR A 313 -15.02 -22.66 5.31
C THR A 313 -14.68 -24.03 4.70
N ALA A 314 -15.54 -24.56 3.84
CA ALA A 314 -15.24 -25.80 3.13
C ALA A 314 -14.05 -25.62 2.17
N GLU A 315 -13.88 -24.43 1.56
CA GLU A 315 -12.70 -24.14 0.72
C GLU A 315 -11.39 -24.18 1.51
N GLN A 316 -11.37 -23.69 2.76
CA GLN A 316 -10.18 -23.77 3.62
C GLN A 316 -9.84 -25.20 4.05
N ILE A 317 -10.85 -26.06 4.22
CA ILE A 317 -10.66 -27.49 4.52
C ILE A 317 -10.19 -28.24 3.25
N GLY A 318 -10.61 -27.78 2.07
CA GLY A 318 -10.26 -28.34 0.77
C GLY A 318 -11.22 -29.43 0.29
N SER A 319 -10.83 -30.13 -0.77
CA SER A 319 -11.65 -31.16 -1.45
C SER A 319 -12.02 -32.36 -0.56
N SER A 320 -11.42 -32.48 0.61
CA SER A 320 -11.67 -33.55 1.58
C SER A 320 -12.99 -33.39 2.34
N PHE A 321 -13.70 -32.27 2.22
CA PHE A 321 -14.99 -32.08 2.90
C PHE A 321 -16.12 -32.88 2.23
N PRO A 322 -16.72 -33.89 2.91
CA PRO A 322 -17.64 -34.83 2.25
C PRO A 322 -18.97 -34.20 1.83
N GLU A 323 -19.49 -34.64 0.68
CA GLU A 323 -20.73 -34.12 0.09
C GLU A 323 -21.97 -34.41 0.95
N GLU A 324 -21.99 -35.55 1.64
CA GLU A 324 -23.08 -35.94 2.55
C GLU A 324 -23.33 -34.89 3.64
N TYR A 325 -22.26 -34.27 4.17
CA TYR A 325 -22.39 -33.21 5.18
C TYR A 325 -22.91 -31.90 4.59
N LYS A 326 -22.60 -31.58 3.33
CA LYS A 326 -23.17 -30.40 2.66
C LYS A 326 -24.68 -30.55 2.52
N GLN A 327 -25.14 -31.71 2.07
CA GLN A 327 -26.57 -32.00 1.95
C GLN A 327 -27.28 -31.93 3.30
N LYS A 328 -26.69 -32.53 4.33
CA LYS A 328 -27.23 -32.46 5.70
C LYS A 328 -27.33 -31.03 6.23
N ILE A 329 -26.34 -30.18 5.96
CA ILE A 329 -26.38 -28.75 6.33
C ILE A 329 -27.53 -28.04 5.62
N LEU A 330 -27.77 -28.32 4.34
CA LEU A 330 -28.89 -27.73 3.59
C LEU A 330 -30.25 -28.21 4.10
N GLU A 331 -30.39 -29.48 4.46
CA GLU A 331 -31.60 -30.02 5.09
C GLU A 331 -31.89 -29.32 6.43
N ILE A 332 -30.86 -29.15 7.27
CA ILE A 332 -30.97 -28.41 8.53
C ILE A 332 -31.39 -26.97 8.27
N ARG A 333 -30.74 -26.27 7.33
CA ARG A 333 -31.06 -24.89 6.96
C ARG A 333 -32.53 -24.76 6.61
N ARG A 334 -33.02 -25.57 5.66
CA ARG A 334 -34.43 -25.53 5.21
C ARG A 334 -35.42 -25.74 6.35
N ARG A 335 -35.09 -26.62 7.31
CA ARG A 335 -36.00 -27.02 8.38
C ARG A 335 -35.95 -26.15 9.62
N LYS A 336 -34.80 -25.51 9.92
CA LYS A 336 -34.51 -24.89 11.22
C LYS A 336 -34.01 -23.45 11.13
N SER A 337 -33.49 -22.98 9.99
CA SER A 337 -32.91 -21.63 9.88
C SER A 337 -33.82 -20.50 10.36
N PRO A 338 -35.14 -20.45 10.04
CA PRO A 338 -36.01 -19.36 10.50
C PRO A 338 -36.08 -19.23 12.03
N LEU A 339 -36.21 -20.37 12.73
CA LEU A 339 -36.24 -20.42 14.20
C LEU A 339 -34.90 -19.99 14.79
N LEU A 340 -33.79 -20.48 14.21
CA LEU A 340 -32.45 -20.15 14.68
C LEU A 340 -32.11 -18.67 14.46
N ARG A 341 -32.51 -18.11 13.32
CA ARG A 341 -32.31 -16.69 12.98
C ARG A 341 -33.06 -15.79 13.95
N GLU A 342 -34.32 -16.10 14.27
CA GLU A 342 -35.09 -15.30 15.23
C GLU A 342 -34.48 -15.38 16.64
N ALA A 343 -34.11 -16.58 17.09
CA ALA A 343 -33.53 -16.77 18.41
C ALA A 343 -32.13 -16.16 18.57
N ALA A 344 -31.39 -15.99 17.46
CA ALA A 344 -30.05 -15.41 17.43
C ALA A 344 -30.01 -14.00 16.79
N ARG A 345 -31.15 -13.31 16.69
CA ARG A 345 -31.31 -12.02 16.01
C ARG A 345 -30.41 -10.90 16.54
N ASP A 346 -30.00 -10.98 17.80
CA ASP A 346 -29.12 -9.99 18.44
C ASP A 346 -27.66 -10.17 18.01
N MET A 347 -27.30 -11.36 17.54
CA MET A 347 -25.93 -11.71 17.15
C MET A 347 -25.77 -11.84 15.64
N PHE A 348 -26.82 -12.24 14.93
CA PHE A 348 -26.79 -12.52 13.50
C PHE A 348 -27.84 -11.71 12.74
N VAL A 349 -27.52 -11.42 11.48
CA VAL A 349 -28.43 -10.85 10.49
C VAL A 349 -28.60 -11.87 9.37
N GLY A 350 -29.86 -12.07 8.95
CA GLY A 350 -30.17 -12.95 7.82
C GLY A 350 -29.45 -12.50 6.55
N VAL A 351 -29.02 -13.48 5.76
CA VAL A 351 -28.58 -13.22 4.38
C VAL A 351 -29.84 -13.04 3.54
N ASP A 352 -30.05 -11.82 3.08
CA ASP A 352 -31.19 -11.39 2.27
C ASP A 352 -30.70 -10.42 1.17
N GLU A 353 -31.25 -10.55 -0.04
CA GLU A 353 -30.78 -9.83 -1.24
C GLU A 353 -31.04 -8.32 -1.18
N ASP A 354 -31.99 -7.89 -0.36
CA ASP A 354 -32.33 -6.47 -0.16
C ASP A 354 -31.59 -5.84 1.03
N THR A 355 -30.75 -6.61 1.74
CA THR A 355 -30.09 -6.15 2.96
C THR A 355 -28.58 -6.06 2.78
N TYR A 356 -27.99 -4.97 3.26
CA TYR A 356 -26.55 -4.82 3.37
C TYR A 356 -26.03 -5.62 4.58
N LEU A 357 -25.02 -6.47 4.37
CA LEU A 357 -24.48 -7.39 5.36
C LEU A 357 -23.21 -6.77 5.99
N PRO A 358 -23.25 -6.32 7.26
CA PRO A 358 -22.18 -5.49 7.86
C PRO A 358 -20.81 -6.19 7.97
N ARG A 359 -20.81 -7.52 7.96
CA ARG A 359 -19.59 -8.35 8.15
C ARG A 359 -18.95 -8.79 6.85
N LEU A 360 -19.57 -8.46 5.73
CA LEU A 360 -19.00 -8.64 4.41
C LEU A 360 -18.29 -7.36 3.97
N SER A 361 -17.27 -7.50 3.13
CA SER A 361 -16.65 -6.34 2.50
C SER A 361 -17.64 -5.62 1.58
N ALA A 362 -17.30 -4.40 1.16
CA ALA A 362 -18.12 -3.69 0.19
C ALA A 362 -18.21 -4.46 -1.15
N LEU A 363 -17.13 -5.11 -1.58
CA LEU A 363 -17.10 -6.00 -2.74
C LEU A 363 -18.03 -7.21 -2.58
N GLU A 364 -17.93 -7.94 -1.46
CA GLU A 364 -18.77 -9.11 -1.18
C GLU A 364 -20.27 -8.73 -1.10
N ASN A 365 -20.58 -7.55 -0.56
CA ASN A 365 -21.92 -7.00 -0.58
C ASN A 365 -22.40 -6.66 -1.99
N ALA A 366 -21.55 -6.06 -2.81
CA ALA A 366 -21.88 -5.65 -4.18
C ALA A 366 -22.14 -6.86 -5.11
N ILE A 367 -21.36 -7.93 -4.96
CA ILE A 367 -21.55 -9.17 -5.74
C ILE A 367 -22.60 -10.11 -5.14
N PHE A 368 -23.08 -9.83 -3.93
CA PHE A 368 -23.94 -10.69 -3.12
C PHE A 368 -23.41 -12.14 -3.05
N GLY A 369 -22.17 -12.26 -2.59
CA GLY A 369 -21.44 -13.53 -2.55
C GLY A 369 -20.00 -13.37 -2.09
N ARG A 370 -19.22 -14.42 -2.26
CA ARG A 370 -17.77 -14.42 -1.98
C ARG A 370 -16.99 -14.90 -3.20
N VAL A 371 -15.86 -14.25 -3.46
CA VAL A 371 -14.93 -14.72 -4.49
C VAL A 371 -14.24 -15.99 -3.99
N SER A 372 -14.18 -17.01 -4.84
CA SER A 372 -13.54 -18.29 -4.51
C SER A 372 -12.04 -18.12 -4.22
N LEU A 373 -11.52 -18.83 -3.22
CA LEU A 373 -10.08 -18.90 -2.97
C LEU A 373 -9.30 -19.49 -4.17
N MET A 374 -9.97 -20.27 -5.03
CA MET A 374 -9.40 -20.91 -6.21
C MET A 374 -9.50 -20.01 -7.47
N ALA A 375 -10.09 -18.82 -7.38
CA ALA A 375 -10.32 -17.94 -8.52
C ALA A 375 -9.03 -17.38 -9.16
N GLY A 376 -7.92 -17.31 -8.40
CA GLY A 376 -6.65 -16.78 -8.88
C GLY A 376 -6.81 -15.38 -9.47
N GLY A 377 -6.30 -15.17 -10.70
CA GLY A 377 -6.36 -13.89 -11.42
C GLY A 377 -7.77 -13.35 -11.66
N LYS A 378 -8.81 -14.21 -11.72
CA LYS A 378 -10.20 -13.77 -11.89
C LYS A 378 -10.71 -12.91 -10.73
N THR A 379 -10.07 -12.99 -9.56
CA THR A 379 -10.38 -12.13 -8.41
C THR A 379 -10.21 -10.65 -8.76
N GLU A 380 -9.12 -10.33 -9.45
CA GLU A 380 -8.82 -8.95 -9.85
C GLU A 380 -9.77 -8.48 -10.95
N GLU A 381 -10.14 -9.37 -11.88
CA GLU A 381 -11.15 -9.08 -12.90
C GLU A 381 -12.53 -8.79 -12.31
N VAL A 382 -12.98 -9.58 -11.32
CA VAL A 382 -14.23 -9.32 -10.57
C VAL A 382 -14.16 -7.97 -9.86
N GLU A 383 -13.06 -7.69 -9.18
CA GLU A 383 -12.87 -6.41 -8.48
C GLU A 383 -12.88 -5.22 -9.45
N ASN A 384 -12.20 -5.34 -10.60
CA ASN A 384 -12.18 -4.32 -11.65
C ASN A 384 -13.58 -4.03 -12.20
N LEU A 385 -14.37 -5.08 -12.49
CA LEU A 385 -15.72 -4.91 -13.01
C LEU A 385 -16.63 -4.24 -11.97
N VAL A 386 -16.58 -4.68 -10.71
CA VAL A 386 -17.38 -4.07 -9.64
C VAL A 386 -16.96 -2.62 -9.40
N ALA A 387 -15.66 -2.35 -9.37
CA ALA A 387 -15.11 -1.00 -9.25
C ALA A 387 -15.64 -0.08 -10.37
N GLN A 388 -15.65 -0.58 -11.61
CA GLN A 388 -16.17 0.15 -12.77
C GLN A 388 -17.66 0.48 -12.62
N VAL A 389 -18.51 -0.50 -12.25
CA VAL A 389 -19.96 -0.26 -12.10
C VAL A 389 -20.25 0.77 -11.01
N LEU A 390 -19.54 0.68 -9.88
CA LEU A 390 -19.70 1.63 -8.78
C LEU A 390 -19.23 3.04 -9.17
N ASP A 391 -18.16 3.14 -9.96
CA ASP A 391 -17.66 4.41 -10.49
C ASP A 391 -18.62 5.05 -11.50
N GLU A 392 -19.18 4.27 -12.42
CA GLU A 392 -20.21 4.73 -13.38
C GLU A 392 -21.44 5.32 -12.66
N HIS A 393 -21.75 4.81 -11.47
CA HIS A 393 -22.82 5.32 -10.61
C HIS A 393 -22.37 6.42 -9.65
N GLY A 394 -21.14 6.93 -9.76
CA GLY A 394 -20.63 8.02 -8.93
C GLY A 394 -20.43 7.65 -7.46
N LEU A 395 -20.25 6.36 -7.14
CA LEU A 395 -20.02 5.90 -5.77
C LEU A 395 -18.55 5.95 -5.34
N ARG A 396 -17.61 6.19 -6.27
CA ARG A 396 -16.16 6.27 -5.97
C ARG A 396 -15.87 7.20 -4.80
N ARG A 397 -16.38 8.44 -4.84
CA ARG A 397 -16.16 9.43 -3.77
C ARG A 397 -16.72 8.98 -2.43
N ALA A 398 -17.98 8.52 -2.41
CA ALA A 398 -18.63 8.05 -1.19
C ALA A 398 -17.85 6.88 -0.56
N MET A 399 -17.33 5.96 -1.38
CA MET A 399 -16.53 4.84 -0.93
C MET A 399 -15.14 5.26 -0.42
N ALA A 400 -14.46 6.17 -1.10
CA ALA A 400 -13.19 6.70 -0.60
C ALA A 400 -13.38 7.42 0.75
N SER A 401 -14.54 8.04 0.98
CA SER A 401 -14.85 8.75 2.22
C SER A 401 -14.95 7.85 3.46
N ILE A 402 -15.20 6.55 3.30
CA ILE A 402 -15.19 5.58 4.41
C ILE A 402 -13.85 5.57 5.15
N ILE A 403 -12.75 5.89 4.46
CA ILE A 403 -11.40 5.88 5.05
C ILE A 403 -11.29 6.91 6.19
N TYR A 404 -12.16 7.92 6.20
CA TYR A 404 -12.29 8.89 7.27
C TYR A 404 -12.61 8.24 8.63
N ASP A 405 -13.35 7.13 8.63
CA ASP A 405 -13.74 6.40 9.84
C ASP A 405 -12.66 5.43 10.33
N LEU A 406 -11.55 5.26 9.60
CA LEU A 406 -10.53 4.30 10.00
C LEU A 406 -9.96 4.66 11.38
N PRO A 407 -9.90 3.69 12.31
CA PRO A 407 -9.37 3.95 13.63
C PRO A 407 -7.88 4.25 13.57
N THR A 408 -7.47 5.29 14.27
CA THR A 408 -6.06 5.62 14.51
C THR A 408 -5.67 5.14 15.90
N GLY A 409 -4.46 4.59 16.04
CA GLY A 409 -3.81 4.41 17.34
C GLY A 409 -2.85 5.55 17.62
N LEU A 410 -2.33 5.66 18.85
CA LEU A 410 -1.27 6.61 19.19
C LEU A 410 -0.08 6.47 18.23
N GLY A 411 0.33 7.58 17.63
CA GLY A 411 1.41 7.61 16.63
C GLY A 411 1.05 6.91 15.31
N GLY A 412 -0.22 6.62 15.05
CA GLY A 412 -0.68 6.02 13.79
C GLY A 412 -0.53 4.50 13.70
N THR A 413 -0.25 3.77 14.79
CA THR A 413 0.02 2.31 14.80
C THR A 413 -1.04 1.42 14.14
N ARG A 414 -2.29 1.89 14.05
CA ARG A 414 -3.41 1.18 13.39
C ARG A 414 -3.69 1.62 11.95
N LEU A 415 -2.89 2.55 11.42
CA LEU A 415 -2.97 3.02 10.04
C LEU A 415 -1.73 2.58 9.23
N PRO A 416 -1.92 2.12 7.98
CA PRO A 416 -0.81 1.95 7.05
C PRO A 416 0.00 3.24 6.90
N THR A 417 1.33 3.12 6.80
CA THR A 417 2.26 4.26 6.66
C THR A 417 1.88 5.22 5.53
N VAL A 418 1.45 4.67 4.39
CA VAL A 418 1.00 5.49 3.25
C VAL A 418 -0.18 6.39 3.64
N LEU A 419 -1.12 5.94 4.48
CA LEU A 419 -2.22 6.80 4.93
C LEU A 419 -1.78 7.81 5.99
N GLN A 420 -0.75 7.50 6.79
CA GLN A 420 -0.20 8.43 7.78
C GLN A 420 0.43 9.65 7.09
N GLU A 421 1.30 9.44 6.10
CA GLU A 421 1.90 10.52 5.31
C GLU A 421 0.84 11.44 4.67
N ARG A 422 -0.22 10.83 4.13
CA ARG A 422 -1.32 11.56 3.47
C ARG A 422 -2.23 12.27 4.45
N ALA A 423 -2.33 11.79 5.68
CA ALA A 423 -3.02 12.47 6.76
C ALA A 423 -2.31 13.79 7.11
N ALA A 424 -0.98 13.83 7.15
CA ALA A 424 -0.22 15.07 7.37
C ALA A 424 -0.56 16.12 6.32
N PHE A 425 -0.51 15.72 5.06
CA PHE A 425 -0.82 16.57 3.92
C PHE A 425 -2.26 17.09 4.00
N SER A 426 -3.21 16.17 4.15
CA SER A 426 -4.64 16.50 4.22
C SER A 426 -4.91 17.46 5.36
N ARG A 427 -4.32 17.24 6.54
CA ARG A 427 -4.43 18.13 7.71
C ARG A 427 -3.82 19.52 7.44
N ALA A 428 -2.73 19.61 6.70
CA ALA A 428 -2.15 20.91 6.33
C ALA A 428 -3.06 21.68 5.36
N GLY A 429 -3.63 21.00 4.36
CA GLY A 429 -4.45 21.60 3.30
C GLY A 429 -5.93 21.82 3.63
N ILE A 430 -6.51 21.08 4.60
CA ILE A 430 -7.96 21.09 4.87
C ILE A 430 -8.50 22.48 5.26
N LYS A 431 -7.63 23.32 5.84
CA LYS A 431 -7.94 24.69 6.25
C LYS A 431 -7.76 25.75 5.16
N ARG A 432 -7.42 25.34 3.92
CA ARG A 432 -7.08 26.24 2.79
C ARG A 432 -6.04 27.31 3.18
N PRO A 433 -4.82 26.89 3.55
CA PRO A 433 -3.81 27.82 4.05
C PRO A 433 -3.31 28.77 2.95
N ASP A 434 -2.92 29.98 3.34
CA ASP A 434 -2.26 30.96 2.46
C ASP A 434 -0.79 30.60 2.22
N ILE A 435 -0.17 29.87 3.17
CA ILE A 435 1.18 29.32 3.04
C ILE A 435 1.12 27.82 3.32
N LEU A 436 1.52 27.00 2.35
CA LEU A 436 1.59 25.54 2.51
C LEU A 436 3.04 25.08 2.45
N ILE A 437 3.53 24.51 3.55
CA ILE A 437 4.88 23.97 3.70
C ILE A 437 4.80 22.44 3.66
N LEU A 438 5.53 21.84 2.73
CA LEU A 438 5.60 20.40 2.52
C LEU A 438 7.05 19.94 2.74
N ASP A 439 7.34 19.37 3.91
CA ASP A 439 8.65 18.81 4.26
C ASP A 439 8.65 17.29 4.06
N ARG A 440 9.22 16.86 2.93
CA ARG A 440 9.24 15.46 2.47
C ARG A 440 7.86 14.77 2.46
N ALA A 441 6.76 15.52 2.49
CA ALA A 441 5.41 14.98 2.59
C ALA A 441 4.99 14.13 1.37
N LEU A 442 5.74 14.22 0.27
CA LEU A 442 5.52 13.47 -0.97
C LEU A 442 6.67 12.50 -1.28
N ALA A 443 7.55 12.19 -0.32
CA ALA A 443 8.74 11.37 -0.55
C ALA A 443 8.42 9.92 -0.98
N SER A 444 7.24 9.40 -0.66
CA SER A 444 6.78 8.07 -1.08
C SER A 444 6.32 7.99 -2.54
N HIS A 445 6.17 9.12 -3.25
CA HIS A 445 5.80 9.15 -4.66
C HIS A 445 7.05 9.13 -5.56
N ASP A 446 6.94 8.46 -6.71
CA ASP A 446 7.93 8.56 -7.78
C ASP A 446 8.06 10.01 -8.31
N SER A 447 9.11 10.30 -9.09
CA SER A 447 9.38 11.65 -9.60
C SER A 447 8.25 12.22 -10.49
N ALA A 448 7.59 11.38 -11.28
CA ALA A 448 6.52 11.80 -12.18
C ALA A 448 5.23 12.09 -11.39
N SER A 449 4.89 11.22 -10.44
CA SER A 449 3.75 11.37 -9.53
C SER A 449 3.90 12.59 -8.61
N ARG A 450 5.12 12.88 -8.13
CA ARG A 450 5.41 14.12 -7.39
C ARG A 450 5.16 15.36 -8.24
N SER A 451 5.64 15.36 -9.48
CA SER A 451 5.46 16.51 -10.39
C SER A 451 3.98 16.77 -10.69
N ARG A 452 3.21 15.72 -11.01
CA ARG A 452 1.75 15.80 -11.19
C ARG A 452 1.02 16.29 -9.95
N THR A 453 1.38 15.78 -8.77
CA THR A 453 0.79 16.23 -7.50
C THR A 453 1.04 17.72 -7.31
N ARG A 454 2.27 18.19 -7.54
CA ARG A 454 2.64 19.61 -7.40
C ARG A 454 1.83 20.52 -8.31
N GLU A 455 1.58 20.11 -9.55
CA GLU A 455 0.72 20.84 -10.50
C GLU A 455 -0.73 20.89 -10.03
N ARG A 456 -1.32 19.74 -9.67
CA ARG A 456 -2.70 19.68 -9.16
C ARG A 456 -2.89 20.50 -7.89
N LEU A 457 -1.88 20.54 -7.02
CA LEU A 457 -1.93 21.36 -5.81
C LEU A 457 -1.92 22.86 -6.12
N ARG A 458 -1.18 23.28 -7.14
CA ARG A 458 -1.23 24.66 -7.62
C ARG A 458 -2.62 25.01 -8.15
N ASP A 459 -3.27 24.10 -8.90
CA ASP A 459 -4.63 24.32 -9.39
C ASP A 459 -5.66 24.44 -8.26
N LEU A 460 -5.49 23.66 -7.18
CA LEU A 460 -6.39 23.69 -6.02
C LEU A 460 -6.19 24.90 -5.11
N LEU A 461 -4.96 25.41 -5.01
CA LEU A 461 -4.57 26.53 -4.15
C LEU A 461 -3.79 27.56 -4.99
N PRO A 462 -4.45 28.27 -5.92
CA PRO A 462 -3.78 29.13 -6.89
C PRO A 462 -3.02 30.28 -6.23
N ASP A 463 -3.60 30.90 -5.20
CA ASP A 463 -3.06 32.08 -4.53
C ASP A 463 -2.08 31.76 -3.38
N ALA A 464 -1.98 30.48 -2.98
CA ALA A 464 -1.14 30.09 -1.85
C ALA A 464 0.36 30.11 -2.22
N THR A 465 1.19 30.55 -1.29
CA THR A 465 2.64 30.32 -1.37
C THR A 465 2.92 28.87 -0.98
N ILE A 466 3.48 28.07 -1.88
CA ILE A 466 3.74 26.64 -1.64
C ILE A 466 5.24 26.42 -1.55
N ILE A 467 5.69 26.00 -0.37
CA ILE A 467 7.10 25.76 -0.04
C ILE A 467 7.33 24.26 0.02
N PHE A 468 8.18 23.75 -0.87
CA PHE A 468 8.61 22.36 -0.89
C PHE A 468 9.99 22.27 -0.25
N MET A 469 10.14 21.41 0.74
CA MET A 469 11.42 21.15 1.41
C MET A 469 11.81 19.68 1.18
N GLU A 470 12.94 19.44 0.54
CA GLU A 470 13.39 18.11 0.13
C GLU A 470 14.92 17.97 0.22
N ASP A 471 15.41 16.73 0.20
CA ASP A 471 16.85 16.43 0.14
C ASP A 471 17.47 16.85 -1.20
N SER A 472 16.67 16.77 -2.27
CA SER A 472 17.07 17.16 -3.63
C SER A 472 15.87 17.42 -4.53
N PHE A 473 16.04 18.29 -5.52
CA PHE A 473 15.08 18.52 -6.59
C PHE A 473 15.66 18.09 -7.94
N ALA A 474 14.89 17.33 -8.73
CA ALA A 474 15.33 16.88 -10.06
C ALA A 474 15.29 18.01 -11.10
N ASN A 475 14.26 18.87 -11.04
CA ASN A 475 14.03 19.97 -11.98
C ASN A 475 13.84 21.29 -11.21
N PRO A 476 14.94 21.98 -10.82
CA PRO A 476 14.86 23.27 -10.10
C PRO A 476 14.13 24.37 -10.89
N ASP A 477 14.15 24.32 -12.21
CA ASP A 477 13.57 25.36 -13.09
C ASP A 477 12.02 25.42 -13.05
N HIS A 478 11.37 24.42 -12.46
CA HIS A 478 9.91 24.40 -12.31
C HIS A 478 9.42 25.24 -11.12
N TYR A 479 10.33 25.83 -10.34
CA TYR A 479 10.04 26.63 -9.18
C TYR A 479 10.27 28.10 -9.47
N ASP A 480 9.41 28.94 -8.89
CA ASP A 480 9.51 30.38 -9.03
C ASP A 480 10.69 30.92 -8.18
N LEU A 481 11.07 30.16 -7.15
CA LEU A 481 12.25 30.39 -6.32
C LEU A 481 12.89 29.06 -5.90
N PHE A 482 14.18 28.90 -6.14
CA PHE A 482 14.98 27.76 -5.66
C PHE A 482 16.05 28.23 -4.68
N ILE A 483 16.19 27.53 -3.56
CA ILE A 483 17.08 27.88 -2.45
C ILE A 483 17.80 26.61 -2.02
N GLU A 484 19.11 26.70 -1.87
CA GLU A 484 19.89 25.62 -1.26
C GLU A 484 20.48 26.08 0.08
N ILE A 485 20.16 25.35 1.15
CA ILE A 485 20.75 25.54 2.46
C ILE A 485 21.90 24.54 2.61
N ARG A 486 23.09 25.05 2.90
CA ARG A 486 24.31 24.27 3.13
C ARG A 486 24.99 24.78 4.40
N ASN A 487 25.22 23.88 5.36
CA ASN A 487 25.88 24.20 6.63
C ASN A 487 25.23 25.40 7.34
N GLY A 488 23.89 25.42 7.35
CA GLY A 488 23.09 26.46 7.98
C GLY A 488 23.00 27.80 7.24
N ARG A 489 23.61 27.95 6.06
CA ARG A 489 23.61 29.19 5.26
C ARG A 489 22.92 29.00 3.91
N ILE A 490 22.34 30.07 3.37
CA ILE A 490 21.86 30.10 1.99
C ILE A 490 23.02 30.52 1.09
N ASP A 491 23.32 29.72 0.06
CA ASP A 491 24.30 30.09 -0.96
C ASP A 491 23.74 31.26 -1.79
N ASP A 492 24.41 32.42 -1.79
CA ASP A 492 23.97 33.69 -2.40
C ASP A 492 24.04 33.68 -3.97
N ILE A 493 24.12 32.50 -4.58
CA ILE A 493 24.31 32.29 -6.03
C ILE A 493 23.06 31.66 -6.66
N SER A 494 21.89 32.25 -6.39
CA SER A 494 20.64 31.90 -7.07
C SER A 494 20.10 33.07 -7.91
N ARG A 495 20.96 33.65 -8.74
CA ARG A 495 20.58 34.21 -10.05
C ARG A 495 21.50 33.58 -11.08
N GLY A 496 20.92 32.75 -11.94
CA GLY A 496 21.58 31.80 -12.84
C GLY A 496 22.98 32.16 -13.35
N ARG A 497 23.92 31.25 -13.12
CA ARG A 497 24.84 30.70 -14.12
C ARG A 497 25.66 29.58 -13.50
N GLU A 498 25.84 28.52 -14.28
CA GLU A 498 26.83 27.47 -14.06
C GLU A 498 28.19 28.10 -13.71
N SER A 499 28.81 27.60 -12.65
CA SER A 499 30.26 27.57 -12.59
C SER A 499 30.70 26.27 -11.95
N ASP A 500 31.27 25.42 -12.80
CA ASP A 500 32.29 24.46 -12.44
C ASP A 500 33.27 25.09 -11.44
N LEU A 501 33.51 24.39 -10.32
CA LEU A 501 34.83 23.94 -9.87
C LEU A 501 34.74 23.49 -8.38
N ASP A 502 35.12 22.23 -8.18
CA ASP A 502 35.70 21.66 -6.94
C ASP A 502 34.81 20.99 -5.85
N ASP A 503 33.99 19.99 -6.24
CA ASP A 503 33.50 18.93 -5.31
C ASP A 503 33.49 17.52 -5.96
N GLY A 504 34.57 17.22 -6.71
CA GLY A 504 34.64 16.18 -7.74
C GLY A 504 34.47 14.72 -7.28
N GLY A 505 34.58 14.39 -6.00
CA GLY A 505 34.45 12.99 -5.53
C GLY A 505 33.03 12.59 -5.15
N VAL A 506 32.32 13.45 -4.43
CA VAL A 506 30.97 13.16 -3.91
C VAL A 506 29.90 13.43 -4.97
N ALA A 507 30.10 14.46 -5.81
CA ALA A 507 29.23 14.72 -6.95
C ALA A 507 29.35 13.61 -8.01
N ASP A 508 30.56 13.12 -8.26
CA ASP A 508 30.83 12.01 -9.17
C ASP A 508 30.17 10.71 -8.69
N LEU A 509 30.34 10.34 -7.42
CA LEU A 509 29.71 9.15 -6.86
C LEU A 509 28.18 9.21 -6.94
N ARG A 510 27.58 10.39 -6.69
CA ARG A 510 26.13 10.59 -6.81
C ARG A 510 25.65 10.50 -8.26
N ARG A 511 26.44 11.02 -9.21
CA ARG A 511 26.16 10.91 -10.63
C ARG A 511 26.18 9.45 -11.08
N LYS A 512 27.21 8.69 -10.68
CA LYS A 512 27.32 7.24 -10.95
C LYS A 512 26.17 6.46 -10.33
N GLN A 513 25.82 6.75 -9.07
CA GLN A 513 24.70 6.09 -8.38
C GLN A 513 23.36 6.33 -9.08
N ARG A 514 23.12 7.56 -9.56
CA ARG A 514 21.89 7.89 -10.31
C ARG A 514 21.80 7.11 -11.62
N LEU A 515 22.90 7.01 -12.37
CA LEU A 515 22.94 6.27 -13.63
C LEU A 515 22.71 4.76 -13.43
N ILE A 516 23.29 4.19 -12.36
CA ILE A 516 23.06 2.79 -11.99
C ILE A 516 21.60 2.57 -11.60
N ALA A 517 21.01 3.44 -10.78
CA ALA A 517 19.61 3.33 -10.37
C ALA A 517 18.60 3.47 -11.53
N GLN A 518 19.00 4.08 -12.65
CA GLN A 518 18.18 4.22 -13.86
C GLN A 518 18.27 3.03 -14.81
N THR A 519 19.16 2.06 -14.54
CA THR A 519 19.31 0.86 -15.36
C THR A 519 18.29 -0.19 -14.92
N ASP A 520 17.57 -0.80 -15.87
CA ASP A 520 16.51 -1.79 -15.60
C ASP A 520 16.96 -2.91 -14.65
N LEU A 521 18.21 -3.35 -14.76
CA LEU A 521 18.78 -4.42 -13.95
C LEU A 521 19.03 -4.03 -12.48
N PHE A 522 19.35 -2.77 -12.24
CA PHE A 522 19.82 -2.26 -10.94
C PHE A 522 18.85 -1.29 -10.27
N GLY A 523 17.75 -0.92 -10.94
CA GLY A 523 16.75 0.01 -10.40
C GLY A 523 16.01 -0.53 -9.17
N SER A 524 15.91 -1.86 -9.02
CA SER A 524 15.29 -2.51 -7.86
C SER A 524 16.24 -2.75 -6.68
N LEU A 525 17.53 -2.43 -6.83
CA LEU A 525 18.52 -2.61 -5.76
C LEU A 525 18.28 -1.65 -4.60
N ASP A 526 18.65 -2.10 -3.40
CA ASP A 526 18.69 -1.22 -2.25
C ASP A 526 19.78 -0.12 -2.40
N ALA A 527 19.61 0.98 -1.67
CA ALA A 527 20.51 2.12 -1.79
C ALA A 527 21.97 1.80 -1.39
N ARG A 528 22.19 0.71 -0.65
CA ARG A 528 23.52 0.25 -0.22
C ARG A 528 24.26 -0.44 -1.36
N ASN A 529 23.62 -1.38 -2.03
CA ASN A 529 24.18 -2.12 -3.15
C ASN A 529 24.34 -1.23 -4.39
N GLN A 530 23.42 -0.29 -4.64
CA GLN A 530 23.60 0.73 -5.68
C GLN A 530 24.84 1.60 -5.42
N ARG A 531 25.09 1.97 -4.16
CA ARG A 531 26.27 2.75 -3.78
C ARG A 531 27.56 1.94 -3.91
N LEU A 532 27.52 0.64 -3.63
CA LEU A 532 28.66 -0.26 -3.82
C LEU A 532 29.07 -0.34 -5.31
N LEU A 533 28.10 -0.56 -6.21
CA LEU A 533 28.35 -0.54 -7.65
C LEU A 533 28.81 0.85 -8.14
N ALA A 534 28.22 1.93 -7.62
CA ALA A 534 28.61 3.30 -7.99
C ALA A 534 30.03 3.64 -7.56
N PHE A 535 30.48 3.07 -6.44
CA PHE A 535 31.83 3.28 -5.92
C PHE A 535 32.90 2.57 -6.76
N SER A 536 32.62 1.35 -7.22
CA SER A 536 33.55 0.60 -8.09
C SER A 536 33.49 1.02 -9.57
N ALA A 537 32.46 1.77 -9.95
CA ALA A 537 32.27 2.23 -11.31
C ALA A 537 33.25 3.33 -11.74
N GLN A 538 33.80 3.19 -12.95
CA GLN A 538 34.71 4.13 -13.59
C GLN A 538 34.15 4.63 -14.92
N TRP A 539 34.37 5.90 -15.24
CA TRP A 539 34.03 6.42 -16.56
C TRP A 539 34.98 5.86 -17.60
N PHE A 540 34.44 5.42 -18.72
CA PHE A 540 35.21 4.87 -19.82
C PHE A 540 34.70 5.48 -21.13
N GLU A 541 35.58 6.18 -21.85
CA GLU A 541 35.26 6.81 -23.13
C GLU A 541 36.01 6.08 -24.24
N ALA A 542 35.32 5.83 -25.35
CA ALA A 542 35.88 5.15 -26.52
C ALA A 542 35.45 5.87 -27.79
N ARG A 543 36.41 6.14 -28.68
CA ARG A 543 36.16 6.82 -29.97
C ARG A 543 35.58 5.84 -30.99
N ALA A 544 35.00 6.38 -32.05
CA ALA A 544 34.60 5.57 -33.19
C ALA A 544 35.77 4.70 -33.71
N GLY A 545 35.56 3.38 -33.77
CA GLY A 545 36.54 2.36 -34.16
C GLY A 545 37.33 1.73 -33.01
N ASP A 546 37.24 2.26 -31.78
CA ASP A 546 37.92 1.69 -30.62
C ASP A 546 37.27 0.38 -30.17
N VAL A 547 38.09 -0.58 -29.75
CA VAL A 547 37.64 -1.86 -29.20
C VAL A 547 37.55 -1.75 -27.68
N ILE A 548 36.35 -1.91 -27.12
CA ILE A 548 36.08 -1.82 -25.68
C ILE A 548 36.57 -3.07 -24.95
N PHE A 549 36.28 -4.25 -25.50
CA PHE A 549 36.86 -5.53 -25.09
C PHE A 549 36.88 -6.49 -26.28
N ARG A 550 37.81 -7.45 -26.26
CA ARG A 550 37.93 -8.49 -27.29
C ARG A 550 37.42 -9.84 -26.82
N GLY A 551 36.95 -10.65 -27.77
CA GLY A 551 36.75 -12.07 -27.53
C GLY A 551 38.07 -12.76 -27.17
N GLY A 552 38.03 -13.64 -26.17
CA GLY A 552 39.19 -14.30 -25.57
C GLY A 552 39.82 -13.54 -24.39
N GLU A 553 39.40 -12.31 -24.09
CA GLU A 553 39.83 -11.60 -22.89
C GLU A 553 39.03 -12.07 -21.66
N LYS A 554 39.63 -12.01 -20.47
CA LYS A 554 38.91 -12.31 -19.21
C LYS A 554 37.82 -11.27 -18.96
N ALA A 555 36.69 -11.71 -18.41
CA ALA A 555 35.59 -10.82 -18.02
C ALA A 555 35.93 -10.05 -16.72
N ASP A 556 36.61 -8.91 -16.88
CA ASP A 556 37.14 -8.06 -15.83
C ASP A 556 36.16 -6.97 -15.33
N ALA A 557 35.16 -6.60 -16.14
CA ALA A 557 34.16 -5.58 -15.82
C ALA A 557 32.90 -5.65 -16.69
N ALA A 558 31.76 -5.18 -16.18
CA ALA A 558 30.55 -4.93 -16.98
C ALA A 558 30.55 -3.48 -17.49
N TYR A 559 29.97 -3.24 -18.67
CA TYR A 559 29.98 -1.93 -19.32
C TYR A 559 28.54 -1.46 -19.58
N LEU A 560 28.14 -0.36 -18.96
CA LEU A 560 26.84 0.29 -19.20
C LEU A 560 27.02 1.42 -20.23
N CYS A 561 26.34 1.33 -21.37
CA CYS A 561 26.37 2.37 -22.39
C CYS A 561 25.57 3.60 -21.92
N LEU A 562 26.18 4.78 -21.95
CA LEU A 562 25.53 6.04 -21.55
C LEU A 562 25.24 6.93 -22.76
N GLU A 563 26.18 7.00 -23.70
CA GLU A 563 26.10 7.80 -24.92
C GLU A 563 26.79 7.06 -26.07
N GLY A 564 26.31 7.27 -27.30
CA GLY A 564 26.89 6.68 -28.51
C GLY A 564 26.35 5.28 -28.86
N HIS A 565 26.94 4.68 -29.88
CA HIS A 565 26.58 3.35 -30.38
C HIS A 565 27.81 2.47 -30.54
N ALA A 566 27.67 1.19 -30.16
CA ALA A 566 28.69 0.15 -30.34
C ALA A 566 28.07 -1.12 -30.90
N GLU A 567 28.89 -1.97 -31.50
CA GLU A 567 28.47 -3.22 -32.11
C GLU A 567 29.28 -4.39 -31.59
N MET A 568 28.61 -5.54 -31.46
CA MET A 568 29.23 -6.81 -31.10
C MET A 568 29.57 -7.62 -32.35
N HIS A 569 30.80 -8.10 -32.45
CA HIS A 569 31.32 -8.83 -33.61
C HIS A 569 31.97 -10.14 -33.17
N TRP A 570 31.92 -11.17 -34.02
CA TRP A 570 32.66 -12.41 -33.76
C TRP A 570 34.18 -12.16 -33.80
N PRO A 571 34.99 -12.90 -33.02
CA PRO A 571 36.45 -12.74 -33.01
C PRO A 571 37.11 -13.12 -34.34
N GLU A 572 36.54 -14.10 -35.05
CA GLU A 572 37.07 -14.61 -36.31
C GLU A 572 36.39 -13.94 -37.51
N LYS A 573 37.20 -13.34 -38.40
CA LYS A 573 36.75 -12.79 -39.70
C LYS A 573 36.43 -13.94 -40.67
N GLY A 574 35.29 -14.60 -40.48
CA GLY A 574 34.86 -15.72 -41.34
C GLY A 574 33.35 -15.86 -41.53
N LEU A 575 32.53 -15.45 -40.55
CA LEU A 575 31.07 -15.61 -40.57
C LEU A 575 30.35 -14.28 -40.75
N GLY A 576 30.56 -13.64 -41.91
CA GLY A 576 29.90 -12.39 -42.30
C GLY A 576 30.33 -11.18 -41.46
N ASP A 577 30.70 -10.09 -42.12
CA ASP A 577 31.09 -8.80 -41.49
C ASP A 577 29.87 -8.06 -40.88
N ARG A 578 28.87 -8.81 -40.43
CA ARG A 578 27.61 -8.28 -39.89
C ARG A 578 27.68 -8.29 -38.37
N PRO A 579 27.26 -7.20 -37.72
CA PRO A 579 27.21 -7.14 -36.27
C PRO A 579 26.23 -8.18 -35.72
N VAL A 580 26.64 -8.88 -34.67
CA VAL A 580 25.81 -9.83 -33.91
C VAL A 580 24.72 -9.08 -33.15
N ALA A 581 25.05 -7.90 -32.60
CA ALA A 581 24.11 -7.03 -31.91
C ALA A 581 24.59 -5.58 -31.96
N SER A 582 23.65 -4.64 -32.04
CA SER A 582 23.89 -3.20 -31.85
C SER A 582 23.53 -2.81 -30.41
N ILE A 583 24.40 -2.02 -29.79
CA ILE A 583 24.32 -1.56 -28.42
C ILE A 583 24.16 -0.03 -28.43
N GLY A 584 23.13 0.45 -27.74
CA GLY A 584 22.87 1.87 -27.54
C GLY A 584 22.74 2.22 -26.04
N PRO A 585 22.46 3.50 -25.73
CA PRO A 585 22.38 4.00 -24.36
C PRO A 585 21.39 3.22 -23.47
N GLY A 586 21.74 3.04 -22.21
CA GLY A 586 20.96 2.33 -21.20
C GLY A 586 21.21 0.82 -21.14
N ARG A 587 21.93 0.24 -22.11
CA ARG A 587 22.19 -1.20 -22.16
C ARG A 587 23.48 -1.58 -21.44
N LEU A 588 23.39 -2.55 -20.52
CA LEU A 588 24.52 -3.18 -19.86
C LEU A 588 25.02 -4.37 -20.69
N ILE A 589 26.34 -4.47 -20.89
CA ILE A 589 26.97 -5.53 -21.67
C ILE A 589 28.20 -6.09 -20.92
N GLY A 590 28.40 -7.40 -21.02
CA GLY A 590 29.54 -8.09 -20.44
C GLY A 590 29.31 -8.67 -19.05
N ASP A 591 28.11 -8.49 -18.53
CA ASP A 591 27.59 -9.02 -17.28
C ASP A 591 27.56 -10.56 -17.23
N LEU A 592 27.14 -11.22 -18.33
CA LEU A 592 26.99 -12.68 -18.35
C LEU A 592 28.32 -13.44 -18.23
N SER A 593 29.38 -12.99 -18.93
CA SER A 593 30.70 -13.61 -18.83
C SER A 593 31.29 -13.50 -17.41
N ILE A 594 30.95 -12.43 -16.68
CA ILE A 594 31.35 -12.27 -15.27
C ILE A 594 30.62 -13.29 -14.38
N ILE A 595 29.32 -13.51 -14.61
CA ILE A 595 28.52 -14.46 -13.83
C ILE A 595 28.99 -15.90 -14.07
N LEU A 596 29.19 -16.26 -15.33
CA LEU A 596 29.60 -17.61 -15.72
C LEU A 596 31.09 -17.89 -15.41
N GLY A 597 31.90 -16.85 -15.19
CA GLY A 597 33.33 -16.99 -14.97
C GLY A 597 34.09 -17.39 -16.23
N GLU A 598 33.53 -17.10 -17.40
CA GLU A 598 34.07 -17.43 -18.71
C GLU A 598 34.77 -16.24 -19.38
N ASP A 599 35.63 -16.54 -20.35
CA ASP A 599 36.23 -15.53 -21.21
C ASP A 599 35.18 -14.91 -22.15
N ARG A 600 35.45 -13.69 -22.63
CA ARG A 600 34.58 -12.97 -23.56
C ARG A 600 34.44 -13.77 -24.85
N GLN A 601 33.23 -13.92 -25.37
CA GLN A 601 33.00 -14.65 -26.63
C GLN A 601 33.01 -13.75 -27.87
N LEU A 602 32.78 -12.44 -27.69
CA LEU A 602 32.58 -11.48 -28.77
C LEU A 602 33.45 -10.24 -28.55
N ASN A 603 33.80 -9.56 -29.64
CA ASN A 603 34.40 -8.23 -29.61
C ASN A 603 33.31 -7.18 -29.45
N LEU A 604 33.51 -6.17 -28.60
CA LEU A 604 32.67 -4.98 -28.55
C LEU A 604 33.44 -3.80 -29.12
N ILE A 605 32.95 -3.22 -30.22
CA ILE A 605 33.62 -2.16 -30.97
C ILE A 605 32.72 -0.94 -31.04
N SER A 606 33.23 0.24 -30.69
CA SER A 606 32.49 1.50 -30.78
C SER A 606 32.32 1.92 -32.23
N VAL A 607 31.09 2.22 -32.65
CA VAL A 607 30.79 2.72 -34.02
C VAL A 607 30.83 4.25 -34.05
N THR A 608 30.37 4.90 -32.99
CA THR A 608 30.51 6.33 -32.76
C THR A 608 31.41 6.60 -31.57
N ASP A 609 31.69 7.86 -31.28
CA ASP A 609 32.20 8.22 -29.96
C ASP A 609 31.17 7.80 -28.91
N THR A 610 31.64 7.15 -27.86
CA THR A 610 30.81 6.48 -26.85
C THR A 610 31.31 6.78 -25.45
N LYS A 611 30.37 6.88 -24.51
CA LYS A 611 30.65 6.98 -23.07
C LYS A 611 30.02 5.82 -22.33
N TRP A 612 30.79 5.24 -21.42
CA TRP A 612 30.44 4.05 -20.67
C TRP A 612 30.68 4.24 -19.19
N LEU A 613 29.93 3.47 -18.40
CA LEU A 613 30.23 3.23 -17.00
C LEU A 613 30.76 1.79 -16.86
N ARG A 614 32.05 1.66 -16.56
CA ARG A 614 32.75 0.39 -16.36
C ARG A 614 32.66 -0.04 -14.89
N ILE A 615 31.98 -1.14 -14.61
CA ILE A 615 31.72 -1.69 -13.26
C ILE A 615 32.61 -2.91 -13.05
N GLY A 616 33.42 -2.94 -11.99
CA GLY A 616 34.33 -4.06 -11.70
C GLY A 616 33.63 -5.41 -11.52
N ALA A 617 34.26 -6.49 -12.02
CA ALA A 617 33.69 -7.83 -11.96
C ALA A 617 33.50 -8.38 -10.54
N GLU A 618 34.43 -8.07 -9.62
CA GLU A 618 34.35 -8.53 -8.22
C GLU A 618 33.15 -7.91 -7.49
N GLU A 619 32.96 -6.60 -7.60
CA GLU A 619 31.85 -5.90 -6.94
C GLU A 619 30.51 -6.20 -7.61
N TYR A 620 30.50 -6.36 -8.94
CA TYR A 620 29.31 -6.81 -9.65
C TYR A 620 28.87 -8.21 -9.16
N ARG A 621 29.81 -9.17 -9.08
CA ARG A 621 29.50 -10.52 -8.60
C ARG A 621 29.05 -10.51 -7.13
N ALA A 622 29.70 -9.73 -6.28
CA ALA A 622 29.32 -9.59 -4.87
C ALA A 622 27.88 -9.10 -4.69
N VAL A 623 27.41 -8.16 -5.52
CA VAL A 623 26.01 -7.69 -5.47
C VAL A 623 25.04 -8.77 -5.97
N VAL A 624 25.38 -9.48 -7.04
CA VAL A 624 24.55 -10.58 -7.57
C VAL A 624 24.41 -11.73 -6.56
N GLU A 625 25.49 -12.07 -5.85
CA GLU A 625 25.50 -13.16 -4.86
C GLU A 625 24.78 -12.78 -3.55
N THR A 626 24.75 -11.49 -3.19
CA THR A 626 24.19 -11.03 -1.91
C THR A 626 22.71 -10.66 -2.01
N ASP A 627 22.20 -10.31 -3.20
CA ASP A 627 20.83 -9.83 -3.41
C ASP A 627 20.00 -10.78 -4.30
N PRO A 628 19.04 -11.54 -3.71
CA PRO A 628 18.20 -12.47 -4.47
C PRO A 628 17.35 -11.81 -5.56
N ALA A 629 16.99 -10.52 -5.41
CA ALA A 629 16.16 -9.81 -6.38
C ALA A 629 16.93 -9.54 -7.68
N VAL A 630 18.24 -9.25 -7.60
CA VAL A 630 19.10 -9.07 -8.77
C VAL A 630 19.30 -10.38 -9.51
N ALA A 631 19.56 -11.47 -8.79
CA ALA A 631 19.68 -12.79 -9.38
C ALA A 631 18.40 -13.18 -10.13
N LEU A 632 17.23 -12.90 -9.56
CA LEU A 632 15.93 -13.16 -10.20
C LEU A 632 15.70 -12.27 -11.45
N ASN A 633 16.06 -10.99 -11.40
CA ASN A 633 15.92 -10.08 -12.55
C ASN A 633 16.89 -10.43 -13.69
N LEU A 634 18.10 -10.87 -13.36
CA LEU A 634 19.05 -11.44 -14.33
C LEU A 634 18.47 -12.68 -15.00
N LEU A 635 17.90 -13.61 -14.22
CA LEU A 635 17.24 -14.80 -14.76
C LEU A 635 16.09 -14.43 -15.70
N HIS A 636 15.26 -13.45 -15.36
CA HIS A 636 14.21 -12.95 -16.26
C HIS A 636 14.77 -12.33 -17.53
N THR A 637 15.85 -11.55 -17.44
CA THR A 637 16.48 -10.91 -18.60
C THR A 637 17.07 -11.95 -19.54
N VAL A 638 17.78 -12.95 -19.01
CA VAL A 638 18.32 -14.07 -19.78
C VAL A 638 17.20 -14.91 -20.39
N ALA A 639 16.15 -15.23 -19.64
CA ALA A 639 15.00 -15.97 -20.16
C ALA A 639 14.29 -15.21 -21.28
N SER A 640 14.13 -13.88 -21.14
CA SER A 640 13.56 -13.00 -22.17
C SER A 640 14.42 -13.00 -23.44
N HIS A 641 15.74 -12.87 -23.30
CA HIS A 641 16.67 -12.92 -24.43
C HIS A 641 16.71 -14.30 -25.11
N LEU A 642 16.68 -15.40 -24.35
CA LEU A 642 16.60 -16.76 -24.90
C LEU A 642 15.29 -17.00 -25.64
N THR A 643 14.18 -16.46 -25.13
CA THR A 643 12.87 -16.56 -25.80
C THR A 643 12.88 -15.76 -27.11
N GLY A 644 13.42 -14.54 -27.11
CA GLY A 644 13.60 -13.73 -28.32
C GLY A 644 14.56 -14.37 -29.34
N ALA A 645 15.66 -14.97 -28.88
CA ALA A 645 16.58 -15.71 -29.74
C ALA A 645 15.92 -16.97 -30.34
N ALA A 646 15.12 -17.70 -29.56
CA ALA A 646 14.36 -18.86 -30.03
C ALA A 646 13.25 -18.48 -31.02
N GLU A 647 12.66 -17.29 -30.90
CA GLU A 647 11.74 -16.74 -31.90
C GLU A 647 12.47 -16.34 -33.18
N LEU A 648 13.64 -15.70 -33.09
CA LEU A 648 14.46 -15.34 -34.25
C LEU A 648 14.96 -16.58 -35.01
N LEU A 649 15.39 -17.63 -34.31
CA LEU A 649 15.78 -18.91 -34.92
C LEU A 649 14.60 -19.60 -35.61
N ARG A 650 13.40 -19.55 -35.01
CA ARG A 650 12.15 -20.04 -35.65
C ARG A 650 11.80 -19.26 -36.92
N HIS A 651 11.93 -17.93 -36.90
CA HIS A 651 11.67 -17.09 -38.07
C HIS A 651 12.72 -17.30 -39.18
N ALA A 652 13.96 -17.62 -38.81
CA ALA A 652 15.06 -17.88 -39.73
C ALA A 652 15.05 -19.31 -40.35
N HIS A 653 14.09 -20.17 -40.00
CA HIS A 653 14.06 -21.60 -40.40
C HIS A 653 15.34 -22.37 -40.03
N ILE A 654 16.01 -21.97 -38.95
CA ILE A 654 17.16 -22.71 -38.40
C ILE A 654 16.62 -23.66 -37.34
N ASP A 655 16.44 -24.92 -37.73
CA ASP A 655 16.07 -26.00 -36.83
C ASP A 655 17.30 -26.38 -35.98
N PRO A 656 17.27 -26.35 -34.63
CA PRO A 656 18.42 -26.71 -33.80
C PRO A 656 18.81 -28.21 -33.88
N ALA A 657 18.21 -28.97 -34.80
CA ALA A 657 18.35 -30.41 -34.93
C ALA A 657 18.95 -30.83 -36.29
N VAL A 658 19.95 -30.12 -36.83
CA VAL A 658 20.76 -30.66 -37.95
C VAL A 658 22.21 -30.18 -37.87
N GLN A 659 23.03 -30.91 -37.09
CA GLN A 659 24.50 -31.01 -37.05
C GLN A 659 24.84 -31.31 -35.57
N GLU A 660 24.89 -32.55 -35.07
CA GLU A 660 25.58 -33.74 -35.55
C GLU A 660 24.71 -34.98 -35.25
N GLY A 661 24.66 -35.91 -36.20
CA GLY A 661 23.96 -37.17 -36.01
C GLY A 661 24.69 -38.09 -35.03
N GLN A 662 24.19 -38.17 -33.79
CA GLN A 662 24.26 -39.40 -32.99
C GLN A 662 22.95 -39.56 -32.21
N SER A 663 22.23 -40.65 -32.48
CA SER A 663 20.95 -40.96 -31.85
C SER A 663 21.14 -41.35 -30.38
N PHE A 664 20.27 -40.84 -29.52
CA PHE A 664 20.18 -41.13 -28.08
C PHE A 664 19.70 -42.56 -27.73
N GLU A 665 19.88 -43.55 -28.61
CA GLU A 665 19.51 -44.96 -28.37
C GLU A 665 20.67 -45.86 -27.88
N GLU A 666 21.91 -45.37 -27.76
CA GLU A 666 23.05 -46.20 -27.33
C GLU A 666 23.57 -46.00 -25.90
N LEU A 667 22.99 -45.10 -25.09
CA LEU A 667 23.41 -44.93 -23.67
C LEU A 667 22.50 -45.66 -22.67
N GLY A 668 22.13 -46.89 -23.02
CA GLY A 668 21.35 -47.80 -22.18
C GLY A 668 21.96 -49.20 -22.15
N LYS A 669 23.24 -49.35 -21.80
CA LYS A 669 23.86 -50.57 -21.25
C LYS A 669 24.97 -50.25 -20.27
#